data_AF-D3SUL0-F1
#
_entry.id   AF-D3SUL0-F1
#
_cell.length_a   1.000
_cell.length_b   1.000
_cell.length_c   1.000
_cell.angle_alpha   90.00
_cell.angle_beta   90.00
_cell.angle_gamma   90.00
#
_symmetry.space_group_name_H-M   'P 1'
#
loop_
_entity.id
_entity.type
_entity.pdbx_description
1 polymer ?
#
loop_
_entity_poly.entity_id
_entity_poly.type
_entity_poly.pdbx_seq_one_letter_code
_entity_poly.pdbx_strand_id
1 'polypeptide(L)'
;MATDRAPEHKHKHERRGRQSPETSTEMRSTGPVGSSRESETVSAPTTSAVAMAAVLTGSLVLAVDLGLVRPTLLAIVSGAILTATVTATKRRTPGGRAVGSILAVFAALGLAGALGLTLATSGDPMALETRYHAGVVLAIAAAAFGATATVTGAVGNRAVRSALPVVLVTPFPIALVAAAYFDPLREVLPGVPEVGEGWSSTELLDSLLWPDELAAGVLSFAALLIGLLWLTTVIVPRLPIVELLPRDRRAAAEQQIDRLTSWTGTIGFLLFMGTVIASGVALHAREEEATYAVEAYDYLEATVIPVAMHPVARFVVLGGIAALCAAALLSRLPDLHRLRRSRMLRLVPVFTGGVLVAALVAVSYPSAFDRWIRPELESMAAAGDGVPLPGGVGTIPPDELLSVGSPPEGIAIAAVAMIGVIGTISALVCCIWLLGSLQLLSDRGAPGTLAASALVAGAIIAAITGASTLVVGAVVVCAIVAWDASLYGVSVTEELGRGVDARRPALTHAIGSALVGAVGIAIALGLVELGGRLTVRSGVTVVIALIVALLAMFIVLKRRAVASASNSSASEISRLPVAAGTMPGVNHEEVRALRSAGFETIGDVQTATRAELADVDGLDGETVEALTGTMSTAGTTSGNNDSNDQHKRRTQ
;
A
#
# COMPACT_ATOMS: atom_id res chain seq x y z
N MET A 1 34.30 -21.39 -67.62
CA MET A 1 34.02 -19.95 -67.42
C MET A 1 34.07 -19.72 -65.91
N ALA A 2 35.25 -19.46 -65.31
CA ALA A 2 35.97 -18.17 -65.26
C ALA A 2 35.05 -17.07 -64.71
N THR A 3 35.26 -16.45 -63.55
CA THR A 3 36.49 -15.95 -62.89
C THR A 3 36.26 -15.87 -61.36
N ASP A 4 37.15 -16.33 -60.46
CA ASP A 4 38.47 -15.79 -60.10
C ASP A 4 38.41 -14.49 -59.24
N ARG A 5 38.68 -14.63 -57.92
CA ARG A 5 39.55 -13.76 -57.07
C ARG A 5 39.36 -13.97 -55.56
N ALA A 6 40.43 -14.46 -54.92
CA ALA A 6 40.83 -14.11 -53.55
C ALA A 6 41.69 -12.82 -53.59
N PRO A 7 41.97 -12.13 -52.46
CA PRO A 7 43.01 -12.54 -51.52
C PRO A 7 42.63 -12.32 -50.03
N GLU A 8 43.05 -13.17 -49.09
CA GLU A 8 44.34 -13.11 -48.36
C GLU A 8 44.61 -11.76 -47.66
N HIS A 9 44.44 -11.72 -46.33
CA HIS A 9 45.28 -10.90 -45.45
C HIS A 9 45.51 -11.61 -44.11
N LYS A 10 46.65 -12.29 -44.05
CA LYS A 10 47.37 -12.63 -42.82
C LYS A 10 47.99 -11.34 -42.27
N HIS A 11 47.71 -10.99 -41.01
CA HIS A 11 48.64 -10.17 -40.23
C HIS A 11 49.16 -10.98 -39.05
N LYS A 12 50.37 -11.51 -39.28
CA LYS A 12 51.30 -12.02 -38.29
C LYS A 12 52.10 -10.82 -37.79
N HIS A 13 51.89 -10.38 -36.55
CA HIS A 13 52.84 -9.53 -35.84
C HIS A 13 53.30 -10.21 -34.57
N GLU A 14 54.35 -11.00 -34.77
CA GLU A 14 55.28 -11.42 -33.75
C GLU A 14 56.35 -10.33 -33.67
N ARG A 15 56.35 -9.53 -32.60
CA ARG A 15 57.54 -8.74 -32.22
C ARG A 15 57.70 -8.78 -30.70
N ARG A 16 58.61 -9.66 -30.29
CA ARG A 16 59.32 -9.63 -29.01
C ARG A 16 59.84 -8.22 -28.74
N GLY A 17 59.25 -7.57 -27.75
CA GLY A 17 59.82 -6.42 -27.06
C GLY A 17 60.17 -6.85 -25.63
N ARG A 18 61.46 -6.92 -25.37
CA ARG A 18 62.11 -7.18 -24.09
C ARG A 18 61.69 -6.08 -23.10
N GLN A 19 60.96 -6.42 -22.04
CA GLN A 19 60.78 -5.54 -20.88
C GLN A 19 61.15 -6.29 -19.60
N SER A 20 62.01 -5.64 -18.84
CA SER A 20 62.63 -6.06 -17.57
C SER A 20 61.60 -6.36 -16.49
N PRO A 21 61.98 -7.11 -15.43
CA PRO A 21 61.12 -7.37 -14.29
C PRO A 21 61.14 -6.15 -13.37
N GLU A 22 60.21 -5.22 -13.56
CA GLU A 22 59.88 -4.27 -12.51
C GLU A 22 58.86 -4.91 -11.59
N THR A 23 59.34 -5.25 -10.40
CA THR A 23 58.61 -5.42 -9.17
C THR A 23 57.72 -4.21 -8.90
N SER A 24 56.54 -4.20 -9.47
CA SER A 24 55.39 -3.46 -8.95
C SER A 24 54.40 -4.49 -8.45
N THR A 25 54.43 -4.67 -7.13
CA THR A 25 53.34 -5.24 -6.37
C THR A 25 52.09 -4.41 -6.68
N GLU A 26 51.35 -4.80 -7.73
CA GLU A 26 49.96 -4.40 -7.91
C GLU A 26 49.21 -5.01 -6.74
N MET A 27 49.16 -4.24 -5.65
CA MET A 27 48.19 -4.36 -4.59
C MET A 27 46.85 -4.17 -5.29
N ARG A 28 46.31 -5.30 -5.73
CA ARG A 28 44.94 -5.44 -6.21
C ARG A 28 44.08 -5.03 -5.04
N SER A 29 43.80 -3.73 -4.96
CA SER A 29 42.85 -3.14 -4.05
C SER A 29 41.53 -3.84 -4.35
N THR A 30 41.25 -4.87 -3.58
CA THR A 30 39.92 -5.36 -3.31
C THR A 30 39.21 -4.24 -2.57
N GLY A 31 38.92 -3.16 -3.30
CA GLY A 31 37.98 -2.15 -2.84
C GLY A 31 36.71 -2.91 -2.48
N PRO A 32 36.20 -2.77 -1.24
CA PRO A 32 35.03 -3.53 -0.82
C PRO A 32 33.93 -3.23 -1.82
N VAL A 33 33.46 -4.29 -2.50
CA VAL A 33 32.34 -4.26 -3.43
C VAL A 33 31.27 -3.41 -2.77
N GLY A 34 31.00 -2.25 -3.40
CA GLY A 34 30.14 -1.23 -2.86
C GLY A 34 28.90 -1.89 -2.31
N SER A 35 28.77 -1.84 -0.99
CA SER A 35 27.56 -2.21 -0.31
C SER A 35 26.50 -1.24 -0.81
N SER A 36 25.80 -1.64 -1.86
CA SER A 36 24.44 -1.22 -2.09
C SER A 36 23.71 -1.60 -0.81
N ARG A 37 23.74 -0.67 0.16
CA ARG A 37 22.80 -0.57 1.26
C ARG A 37 21.45 -0.45 0.58
N GLU A 38 20.92 -1.60 0.16
CA GLU A 38 19.50 -1.75 -0.08
C GLU A 38 18.88 -1.30 1.24
N SER A 39 18.28 -0.11 1.18
CA SER A 39 17.42 0.42 2.21
C SER A 39 16.17 -0.46 2.23
N GLU A 40 16.32 -1.71 2.63
CA GLU A 40 15.23 -2.53 3.10
C GLU A 40 14.79 -1.89 4.41
N THR A 41 13.67 -1.19 4.34
CA THR A 41 12.95 -0.64 5.47
C THR A 41 12.50 -1.81 6.34
N VAL A 42 13.36 -2.28 7.24
CA VAL A 42 12.98 -3.20 8.30
C VAL A 42 12.29 -2.37 9.36
N SER A 43 10.96 -2.28 9.26
CA SER A 43 10.15 -1.82 10.38
C SER A 43 10.40 -2.75 11.56
N ALA A 44 10.74 -2.23 12.74
CA ALA A 44 10.70 -3.03 13.96
C ALA A 44 9.26 -3.57 14.08
N PRO A 45 9.03 -4.90 14.05
CA PRO A 45 7.70 -5.48 14.00
C PRO A 45 6.81 -5.03 15.16
N THR A 46 7.42 -4.66 16.29
CA THR A 46 6.71 -4.14 17.47
C THR A 46 6.16 -2.73 17.28
N THR A 47 6.88 -1.80 16.66
CA THR A 47 6.37 -0.42 16.48
C THR A 47 5.28 -0.35 15.43
N SER A 48 5.39 -1.15 14.37
CA SER A 48 4.30 -1.33 13.42
C SER A 48 3.07 -1.96 14.05
N ALA A 49 3.25 -2.97 14.92
CA ALA A 49 2.14 -3.57 15.66
C ALA A 49 1.44 -2.56 16.58
N VAL A 50 2.20 -1.71 17.27
CA VAL A 50 1.65 -0.62 18.10
C VAL A 50 0.87 0.37 17.24
N ALA A 51 1.42 0.80 16.10
CA ALA A 51 0.73 1.73 15.21
C ALA A 51 -0.57 1.14 14.63
N MET A 52 -0.55 -0.14 14.24
CA MET A 52 -1.74 -0.88 13.81
C MET A 52 -2.78 -0.98 14.93
N ALA A 53 -2.36 -1.34 16.14
CA ALA A 53 -3.26 -1.46 17.30
C ALA A 53 -3.91 -0.12 17.65
N ALA A 54 -3.14 0.98 17.63
CA ALA A 54 -3.65 2.32 17.85
C ALA A 54 -4.67 2.72 16.77
N VAL A 55 -4.38 2.43 15.49
CA VAL A 55 -5.30 2.74 14.38
C VAL A 55 -6.58 1.91 14.43
N LEU A 56 -6.47 0.62 14.75
CA LEU A 56 -7.64 -0.24 14.94
C LEU A 56 -8.51 0.24 16.11
N THR A 57 -7.88 0.61 17.24
CA THR A 57 -8.59 1.15 18.40
C THR A 57 -9.30 2.46 18.06
N GLY A 58 -8.60 3.42 17.46
CA GLY A 58 -9.18 4.70 17.06
C GLY A 58 -10.32 4.54 16.04
N SER A 59 -10.15 3.65 15.06
CA SER A 59 -11.18 3.36 14.05
C SER A 59 -12.41 2.70 14.69
N LEU A 60 -12.22 1.78 15.64
CA LEU A 60 -13.31 1.12 16.34
C LEU A 60 -14.09 2.11 17.23
N VAL A 61 -13.39 3.02 17.90
CA VAL A 61 -14.02 4.08 18.71
C VAL A 61 -14.90 4.97 17.84
N LEU A 62 -14.42 5.43 16.68
CA LEU A 62 -15.24 6.17 15.71
C LEU A 62 -16.44 5.35 15.22
N ALA A 63 -16.21 4.08 14.90
CA ALA A 63 -17.23 3.22 14.33
C ALA A 63 -18.37 2.92 15.31
N VAL A 64 -18.06 2.71 16.59
CA VAL A 64 -19.05 2.42 17.63
C VAL A 64 -19.88 3.67 17.93
N ASP A 65 -19.23 4.83 18.08
CA ASP A 65 -19.93 6.09 18.40
C ASP A 65 -20.90 6.51 17.29
N LEU A 66 -20.51 6.34 16.03
CA LEU A 66 -21.33 6.72 14.87
C LEU A 66 -22.25 5.60 14.36
N GLY A 67 -22.25 4.41 14.98
CA GLY A 67 -23.03 3.25 14.51
C GLY A 67 -22.56 2.67 13.17
N LEU A 68 -21.32 2.93 12.76
CA LEU A 68 -20.74 2.56 11.46
C LEU A 68 -19.82 1.33 11.52
N VAL A 69 -20.08 0.39 12.43
CA VAL A 69 -19.20 -0.79 12.65
C VAL A 69 -19.00 -1.62 11.37
N ARG A 70 -20.08 -1.94 10.64
CA ARG A 70 -20.00 -2.74 9.41
C ARG A 70 -19.25 -2.02 8.27
N PRO A 71 -19.60 -0.76 7.90
CA PRO A 71 -18.81 0.03 6.95
C PRO A 71 -17.33 0.12 7.34
N THR A 72 -17.04 0.33 8.63
CA THR A 72 -15.68 0.48 9.14
C THR A 72 -14.83 -0.77 8.96
N LEU A 73 -15.36 -1.96 9.26
CA LEU A 73 -14.63 -3.22 9.06
C LEU A 73 -14.24 -3.38 7.58
N LEU A 74 -15.17 -3.09 6.68
CA LEU A 74 -14.93 -3.20 5.24
C LEU A 74 -13.92 -2.14 4.76
N ALA A 75 -13.96 -0.93 5.31
CA ALA A 75 -12.97 0.13 5.05
C ALA A 75 -11.56 -0.24 5.53
N ILE A 76 -11.43 -0.86 6.71
CA ILE A 76 -10.15 -1.35 7.24
C ILE A 76 -9.55 -2.42 6.31
N VAL A 77 -10.37 -3.40 5.91
CA VAL A 77 -9.95 -4.44 4.96
C VAL A 77 -9.51 -3.82 3.63
N SER A 78 -10.28 -2.86 3.12
CA SER A 78 -9.96 -2.15 1.87
C SER A 78 -8.64 -1.38 1.95
N GLY A 79 -8.40 -0.68 3.08
CA GLY A 79 -7.13 -0.02 3.35
C GLY A 79 -5.94 -1.00 3.39
N ALA A 80 -6.12 -2.17 3.99
CA ALA A 80 -5.09 -3.22 4.02
C ALA A 80 -4.81 -3.81 2.62
N ILE A 81 -5.85 -4.04 1.81
CA ILE A 81 -5.70 -4.50 0.41
C ILE A 81 -4.99 -3.43 -0.43
N LEU A 82 -5.25 -2.14 -0.18
CA LEU A 82 -4.53 -1.06 -0.83
C LEU A 82 -3.02 -1.07 -0.46
N THR A 83 -2.67 -1.43 0.77
CA THR A 83 -1.27 -1.63 1.14
C THR A 83 -0.65 -2.81 0.40
N ALA A 84 -1.36 -3.94 0.29
CA ALA A 84 -0.91 -5.08 -0.50
C ALA A 84 -0.71 -4.71 -1.98
N THR A 85 -1.61 -3.89 -2.53
CA THR A 85 -1.53 -3.31 -3.88
C THR A 85 -0.24 -2.51 -4.08
N VAL A 86 0.03 -1.54 -3.21
CA VAL A 86 1.24 -0.71 -3.32
C VAL A 86 2.51 -1.54 -3.09
N THR A 87 2.47 -2.51 -2.18
CA THR A 87 3.58 -3.43 -1.92
C THR A 87 3.89 -4.30 -3.15
N ALA A 88 2.86 -4.83 -3.81
CA ALA A 88 3.02 -5.64 -5.02
C ALA A 88 3.61 -4.80 -6.16
N THR A 89 3.10 -3.58 -6.37
CA THR A 89 3.59 -2.67 -7.42
C THR A 89 4.99 -2.11 -7.16
N LYS A 90 5.37 -1.91 -5.88
CA LYS A 90 6.70 -1.47 -5.46
C LYS A 90 7.81 -2.41 -5.92
N ARG A 91 7.53 -3.70 -6.10
CA ARG A 91 8.49 -4.69 -6.64
C ARG A 91 8.89 -4.41 -8.10
N ARG A 92 8.15 -3.56 -8.82
CA ARG A 92 8.39 -3.17 -10.23
C ARG A 92 8.50 -4.33 -11.22
N THR A 93 8.09 -5.53 -10.83
CA THR A 93 8.00 -6.69 -11.71
C THR A 93 6.67 -6.66 -12.48
N PRO A 94 6.60 -7.26 -13.69
CA PRO A 94 5.35 -7.42 -14.41
C PRO A 94 4.27 -8.11 -13.56
N GLY A 95 4.62 -9.21 -12.89
CA GLY A 95 3.71 -9.93 -12.00
C GLY A 95 3.23 -9.08 -10.82
N GLY A 96 4.12 -8.31 -10.18
CA GLY A 96 3.74 -7.38 -9.10
C GLY A 96 2.78 -6.29 -9.56
N ARG A 97 2.90 -5.81 -10.80
CA ARG A 97 1.95 -4.85 -11.41
C ARG A 97 0.60 -5.49 -11.74
N ALA A 98 0.58 -6.72 -12.24
CA ALA A 98 -0.66 -7.46 -12.49
C ALA A 98 -1.43 -7.73 -11.19
N VAL A 99 -0.74 -8.29 -10.18
CA VAL A 99 -1.32 -8.52 -8.85
C VAL A 99 -1.78 -7.19 -8.24
N GLY A 100 -0.96 -6.15 -8.35
CA GLY A 100 -1.35 -4.80 -7.89
C GLY A 100 -2.61 -4.27 -8.58
N SER A 101 -2.75 -4.44 -9.90
CA SER A 101 -3.93 -4.00 -10.65
C SER A 101 -5.20 -4.73 -10.19
N ILE A 102 -5.11 -6.04 -9.96
CA ILE A 102 -6.23 -6.85 -9.46
C ILE A 102 -6.60 -6.45 -8.01
N LEU A 103 -5.60 -6.31 -7.13
CA LEU A 103 -5.84 -5.90 -5.75
C LEU A 103 -6.39 -4.47 -5.65
N ALA A 104 -5.99 -3.57 -6.55
CA ALA A 104 -6.54 -2.20 -6.61
C ALA A 104 -8.05 -2.22 -6.83
N VAL A 105 -8.54 -3.11 -7.70
CA VAL A 105 -9.97 -3.32 -7.94
C VAL A 105 -10.66 -3.81 -6.68
N PHE A 106 -10.12 -4.81 -5.99
CA PHE A 106 -10.72 -5.32 -4.77
C PHE A 106 -10.76 -4.28 -3.65
N ALA A 107 -9.70 -3.46 -3.52
CA ALA A 107 -9.71 -2.33 -2.60
C ALA A 107 -10.80 -1.31 -2.98
N ALA A 108 -11.00 -1.07 -4.28
CA ALA A 108 -12.01 -0.14 -4.78
C ALA A 108 -13.43 -0.64 -4.48
N LEU A 109 -13.70 -1.92 -4.79
CA LEU A 109 -14.97 -2.58 -4.49
C LEU A 109 -15.26 -2.61 -2.99
N GLY A 110 -14.27 -2.94 -2.16
CA GLY A 110 -14.41 -2.91 -0.71
C GLY A 110 -14.73 -1.49 -0.21
N LEU A 111 -14.04 -0.47 -0.72
CA LEU A 111 -14.29 0.91 -0.32
C LEU A 111 -15.68 1.40 -0.78
N ALA A 112 -16.08 1.06 -2.00
CA ALA A 112 -17.41 1.35 -2.52
C ALA A 112 -18.50 0.64 -1.72
N GLY A 113 -18.28 -0.64 -1.37
CA GLY A 113 -19.19 -1.38 -0.48
C GLY A 113 -19.27 -0.75 0.91
N ALA A 114 -18.16 -0.24 1.45
CA ALA A 114 -18.15 0.45 2.74
C ALA A 114 -18.98 1.74 2.67
N LEU A 115 -18.79 2.55 1.63
CA LEU A 115 -19.58 3.76 1.39
C LEU A 115 -21.06 3.45 1.11
N GLY A 116 -21.34 2.42 0.31
CA GLY A 116 -22.69 1.96 0.01
C GLY A 116 -23.42 1.49 1.26
N LEU A 117 -22.75 0.74 2.15
CA LEU A 117 -23.31 0.36 3.44
C LEU A 117 -23.58 1.59 4.32
N THR A 118 -22.70 2.58 4.34
CA THR A 118 -22.94 3.84 5.06
C THR A 118 -24.19 4.57 4.55
N LEU A 119 -24.37 4.63 3.23
CA LEU A 119 -25.56 5.20 2.60
C LEU A 119 -26.81 4.40 2.94
N ALA A 120 -26.75 3.07 2.85
CA ALA A 120 -27.88 2.18 3.13
C ALA A 120 -28.31 2.19 4.61
N THR A 121 -27.38 2.43 5.54
CA THR A 121 -27.69 2.58 6.97
C THR A 121 -28.18 3.98 7.33
N SER A 122 -28.08 4.94 6.42
CA SER A 122 -28.53 6.32 6.66
C SER A 122 -29.99 6.47 6.24
N GLY A 123 -30.82 7.10 7.10
CA GLY A 123 -32.23 7.33 6.79
C GLY A 123 -32.46 8.28 5.59
N ASP A 124 -31.52 9.18 5.31
CA ASP A 124 -31.50 10.02 4.12
C ASP A 124 -30.09 10.03 3.51
N PRO A 125 -29.88 9.44 2.31
CA PRO A 125 -28.56 9.37 1.69
C PRO A 125 -28.01 10.74 1.28
N MET A 126 -28.88 11.75 1.13
CA MET A 126 -28.49 13.11 0.73
C MET A 126 -28.19 14.03 1.91
N ALA A 127 -28.53 13.60 3.13
CA ALA A 127 -28.27 14.35 4.35
C ALA A 127 -26.79 14.69 4.50
N LEU A 128 -26.52 15.90 5.00
CA LEU A 128 -25.16 16.37 5.28
C LEU A 128 -24.42 15.41 6.24
N GLU A 129 -25.14 14.85 7.21
CA GLU A 129 -24.65 13.86 8.17
C GLU A 129 -24.10 12.60 7.47
N THR A 130 -24.82 12.06 6.49
CA THR A 130 -24.38 10.89 5.72
C THR A 130 -23.09 11.15 4.94
N ARG A 131 -22.92 12.37 4.42
CA ARG A 131 -21.66 12.77 3.75
C ARG A 131 -20.50 12.82 4.73
N TYR A 132 -20.73 13.29 5.96
CA TYR A 132 -19.73 13.25 7.01
C TYR A 132 -19.41 11.82 7.44
N HIS A 133 -20.40 10.94 7.57
CA HIS A 133 -20.17 9.52 7.83
C HIS A 133 -19.33 8.84 6.73
N ALA A 134 -19.63 9.12 5.46
CA ALA A 134 -18.81 8.67 4.34
C ALA A 134 -17.37 9.20 4.44
N GLY A 135 -17.19 10.47 4.84
CA GLY A 135 -15.88 11.06 5.11
C GLY A 135 -15.10 10.33 6.22
N VAL A 136 -15.76 9.94 7.31
CA VAL A 136 -15.15 9.15 8.39
C VAL A 136 -14.72 7.78 7.89
N VAL A 137 -15.54 7.11 7.08
CA VAL A 137 -15.21 5.80 6.51
C VAL A 137 -13.99 5.88 5.57
N LEU A 138 -13.90 6.91 4.73
CA LEU A 138 -12.72 7.17 3.90
C LEU A 138 -11.47 7.45 4.74
N ALA A 139 -11.61 8.23 5.81
CA ALA A 139 -10.54 8.51 6.75
C ALA A 139 -10.03 7.23 7.43
N ILE A 140 -10.93 6.33 7.84
CA ILE A 140 -10.57 5.03 8.40
C ILE A 140 -9.84 4.14 7.38
N ALA A 141 -10.32 4.08 6.13
CA ALA A 141 -9.64 3.31 5.08
C ALA A 141 -8.21 3.84 4.85
N ALA A 142 -8.04 5.16 4.77
CA ALA A 142 -6.73 5.80 4.65
C ALA A 142 -5.84 5.57 5.89
N ALA A 143 -6.43 5.57 7.09
CA ALA A 143 -5.74 5.28 8.33
C ALA A 143 -5.21 3.85 8.36
N ALA A 144 -6.06 2.87 8.04
CA ALA A 144 -5.71 1.45 7.94
C ALA A 144 -4.64 1.21 6.86
N PHE A 145 -4.75 1.87 5.71
CA PHE A 145 -3.72 1.86 4.68
C PHE A 145 -2.37 2.38 5.21
N GLY A 146 -2.34 3.56 5.83
CA GLY A 146 -1.11 4.11 6.41
C GLY A 146 -0.49 3.20 7.48
N ALA A 147 -1.32 2.67 8.37
CA ALA A 147 -0.89 1.79 9.46
C ALA A 147 -0.29 0.48 8.94
N THR A 148 -0.97 -0.17 7.99
CA THR A 148 -0.49 -1.41 7.36
C THR A 148 0.76 -1.17 6.52
N ALA A 149 0.86 -0.01 5.88
CA ALA A 149 2.05 0.37 5.11
C ALA A 149 3.29 0.61 5.98
N THR A 150 3.16 0.77 7.30
CA THR A 150 4.33 0.82 8.20
C THR A 150 5.11 -0.50 8.19
N VAL A 151 4.44 -1.64 8.02
CA VAL A 151 5.09 -2.98 7.99
C VAL A 151 5.83 -3.23 6.69
N THR A 152 5.28 -2.76 5.57
CA THR A 152 5.80 -3.07 4.24
C THR A 152 6.71 -1.97 3.68
N GLY A 153 6.75 -0.82 4.35
CA GLY A 153 7.33 0.41 3.80
C GLY A 153 6.67 0.81 2.48
N ALA A 154 5.38 0.49 2.31
CA ALA A 154 4.66 0.74 1.05
C ALA A 154 4.34 2.23 0.83
N VAL A 155 4.40 3.07 1.86
CA VAL A 155 4.16 4.50 1.74
C VAL A 155 5.50 5.24 1.78
N GLY A 156 5.82 5.90 0.67
CA GLY A 156 7.04 6.69 0.43
C GLY A 156 7.12 7.11 -1.03
N ASN A 157 7.86 8.17 -1.36
CA ASN A 157 7.84 8.82 -2.70
C ASN A 157 8.07 7.84 -3.86
N ARG A 158 8.89 6.80 -3.66
CA ARG A 158 9.19 5.80 -4.70
C ARG A 158 8.13 4.71 -4.85
N ALA A 159 7.41 4.39 -3.77
CA ALA A 159 6.44 3.29 -3.74
C ALA A 159 5.08 3.74 -4.29
N VAL A 160 4.58 4.90 -3.85
CA VAL A 160 3.32 5.47 -4.34
C VAL A 160 3.42 5.80 -5.84
N ARG A 161 4.57 6.34 -6.28
CA ARG A 161 4.85 6.58 -7.70
C ARG A 161 4.83 5.31 -8.56
N SER A 162 5.09 4.15 -7.97
CA SER A 162 5.03 2.88 -8.69
C SER A 162 3.61 2.33 -8.84
N ALA A 163 2.70 2.71 -7.95
CA ALA A 163 1.27 2.35 -8.00
C ALA A 163 0.47 3.29 -8.94
N LEU A 164 0.90 4.56 -9.10
CA LEU A 164 0.19 5.54 -9.94
C LEU A 164 -0.14 5.04 -11.36
N PRO A 165 0.78 4.46 -12.14
CA PRO A 165 0.43 3.94 -13.47
C PRO A 165 -0.63 2.84 -13.41
N VAL A 166 -0.58 1.98 -12.38
CA VAL A 166 -1.57 0.91 -12.17
C VAL A 166 -2.94 1.48 -11.97
N VAL A 167 -3.07 2.39 -11.02
CA VAL A 167 -4.36 2.93 -10.63
C VAL A 167 -4.95 3.86 -11.71
N LEU A 168 -4.12 4.63 -12.44
CA LEU A 168 -4.58 5.53 -13.51
C LEU A 168 -5.00 4.80 -14.80
N VAL A 169 -4.41 3.64 -15.09
CA VAL A 169 -4.66 2.91 -16.34
C VAL A 169 -5.70 1.81 -16.17
N THR A 170 -5.89 1.30 -14.94
CA THR A 170 -6.93 0.30 -14.63
C THR A 170 -8.35 0.72 -15.07
N PRO A 171 -8.77 2.00 -15.00
CA PRO A 171 -10.06 2.44 -15.53
C PRO A 171 -10.22 2.33 -17.05
N PHE A 172 -9.14 2.26 -17.83
CA PHE A 172 -9.23 2.38 -19.29
C PHE A 172 -10.00 1.24 -19.97
N PRO A 173 -9.76 -0.06 -19.69
CA PRO A 173 -10.57 -1.14 -20.25
C PRO A 173 -12.04 -1.04 -19.83
N ILE A 174 -12.31 -0.54 -18.63
CA ILE A 174 -13.68 -0.33 -18.12
C ILE A 174 -14.34 0.81 -18.90
N ALA A 175 -13.60 1.87 -19.21
CA ALA A 175 -14.08 2.97 -20.06
C ALA A 175 -14.36 2.51 -21.49
N LEU A 176 -13.59 1.56 -22.03
CA LEU A 176 -13.89 0.95 -23.32
C LEU A 176 -15.20 0.16 -23.30
N VAL A 177 -15.46 -0.59 -22.22
CA VAL A 177 -16.76 -1.26 -22.04
C VAL A 177 -17.88 -0.22 -21.89
N ALA A 178 -17.70 0.80 -21.05
CA ALA A 178 -18.67 1.88 -20.93
C ALA A 178 -19.00 2.49 -22.30
N ALA A 179 -17.98 2.84 -23.10
CA ALA A 179 -18.14 3.39 -24.44
C ALA A 179 -18.80 2.43 -25.43
N ALA A 180 -18.47 1.13 -25.39
CA ALA A 180 -19.04 0.13 -26.28
C ALA A 180 -20.52 -0.17 -26.01
N TYR A 181 -20.98 0.06 -24.77
CA TYR A 181 -22.36 -0.15 -24.35
C TYR A 181 -23.17 1.14 -24.20
N PHE A 182 -22.59 2.31 -24.56
CA PHE A 182 -23.28 3.60 -24.53
C PHE A 182 -23.83 3.95 -25.92
N ASP A 183 -25.16 4.06 -26.03
CA ASP A 183 -25.87 4.17 -27.32
C ASP A 183 -25.42 5.31 -28.25
N PRO A 184 -25.21 6.56 -27.78
CA PRO A 184 -24.72 7.63 -28.64
C PRO A 184 -23.38 7.34 -29.32
N LEU A 185 -22.55 6.46 -28.74
CA LEU A 185 -21.27 6.06 -29.32
C LEU A 185 -21.41 4.87 -30.28
N ARG A 186 -22.39 3.98 -30.08
CA ARG A 186 -22.68 2.87 -31.01
C ARG A 186 -23.14 3.38 -32.36
N GLU A 187 -23.98 4.41 -32.39
CA GLU A 187 -24.43 5.04 -33.64
C GLU A 187 -23.27 5.61 -34.47
N VAL A 188 -22.17 6.00 -33.82
CA VAL A 188 -20.98 6.60 -34.47
C VAL A 188 -19.95 5.54 -34.89
N LEU A 189 -20.02 4.32 -34.36
CA LEU A 189 -19.09 3.21 -34.64
C LEU A 189 -19.79 2.05 -35.39
N PRO A 190 -20.17 2.23 -36.67
CA PRO A 190 -20.77 1.15 -37.45
C PRO A 190 -19.75 0.01 -37.66
N GLY A 191 -20.04 -1.16 -37.09
CA GLY A 191 -19.23 -2.38 -37.31
C GLY A 191 -18.77 -3.13 -36.05
N VAL A 192 -19.16 -2.70 -34.85
CA VAL A 192 -19.07 -3.59 -33.68
C VAL A 192 -20.19 -4.64 -33.83
N PRO A 193 -19.88 -5.93 -34.04
CA PRO A 193 -20.92 -6.94 -34.17
C PRO A 193 -21.79 -6.94 -32.91
N GLU A 194 -23.11 -6.91 -33.09
CA GLU A 194 -24.05 -7.26 -32.03
C GLU A 194 -23.59 -8.61 -31.48
N VAL A 195 -23.27 -8.64 -30.19
CA VAL A 195 -22.87 -9.88 -29.51
C VAL A 195 -24.13 -10.72 -29.35
N GLY A 196 -24.51 -11.36 -30.45
CA GLY A 196 -25.14 -12.67 -30.59
C GLY A 196 -26.47 -12.91 -29.91
N GLU A 197 -27.56 -12.52 -30.58
CA GLU A 197 -28.77 -13.33 -30.63
C GLU A 197 -28.40 -14.72 -31.22
N GLY A 198 -28.53 -15.79 -30.44
CA GLY A 198 -28.48 -17.16 -30.97
C GLY A 198 -27.91 -18.18 -30.00
N TRP A 199 -26.80 -17.87 -29.34
CA TRP A 199 -26.25 -18.65 -28.23
C TRP A 199 -25.99 -17.64 -27.12
N SER A 200 -26.92 -17.52 -26.17
CA SER A 200 -26.73 -16.55 -25.10
C SER A 200 -25.53 -17.02 -24.28
N SER A 201 -24.37 -16.36 -24.46
CA SER A 201 -23.20 -16.62 -23.63
C SER A 201 -23.53 -16.47 -22.14
N THR A 202 -24.62 -15.77 -21.85
CA THR A 202 -25.29 -15.66 -20.56
C THR A 202 -25.90 -16.99 -20.09
N GLU A 203 -26.57 -17.84 -20.89
CA GLU A 203 -27.15 -19.11 -20.40
C GLU A 203 -26.08 -20.11 -19.92
N LEU A 204 -25.01 -20.28 -20.69
CA LEU A 204 -23.95 -21.22 -20.34
C LEU A 204 -23.18 -20.72 -19.11
N LEU A 205 -22.95 -19.42 -19.04
CA LEU A 205 -22.33 -18.81 -17.89
C LEU A 205 -23.26 -18.73 -16.68
N ASP A 206 -24.57 -18.58 -16.91
CA ASP A 206 -25.59 -18.56 -15.87
C ASP A 206 -25.68 -19.94 -15.22
N SER A 207 -25.68 -21.00 -16.03
CA SER A 207 -25.60 -22.38 -15.57
C SER A 207 -24.29 -22.66 -14.79
N LEU A 208 -23.18 -22.04 -15.20
CA LEU A 208 -21.88 -22.18 -14.54
C LEU A 208 -21.74 -21.36 -13.25
N LEU A 209 -22.35 -20.18 -13.17
CA LEU A 209 -22.20 -19.27 -12.02
C LEU A 209 -23.33 -19.41 -11.02
N TRP A 210 -24.52 -19.76 -11.49
CA TRP A 210 -25.73 -19.90 -10.69
C TRP A 210 -26.58 -21.11 -11.13
N PRO A 211 -26.10 -22.33 -10.86
CA PRO A 211 -26.81 -23.54 -11.21
C PRO A 211 -28.09 -23.68 -10.39
N ASP A 212 -29.20 -24.01 -11.06
CA ASP A 212 -30.50 -24.20 -10.40
C ASP A 212 -30.59 -25.56 -9.67
N GLU A 213 -29.87 -26.57 -10.15
CA GLU A 213 -29.81 -27.88 -9.53
C GLU A 213 -28.55 -28.04 -8.67
N LEU A 214 -28.74 -28.46 -7.42
CA LEU A 214 -27.65 -28.68 -6.47
C LEU A 214 -26.58 -29.65 -7.00
N ALA A 215 -27.00 -30.75 -7.62
CA ALA A 215 -26.08 -31.75 -8.19
C ALA A 215 -25.28 -31.18 -9.36
N ALA A 216 -25.95 -30.48 -10.29
CA ALA A 216 -25.28 -29.78 -11.39
C ALA A 216 -24.33 -28.70 -10.87
N GLY A 217 -24.69 -28.03 -9.77
CA GLY A 217 -23.85 -27.05 -9.15
C GLY A 217 -22.58 -27.63 -8.52
N VAL A 218 -22.70 -28.62 -7.65
CA VAL A 218 -21.53 -29.26 -7.05
C VAL A 218 -20.60 -29.84 -8.12
N LEU A 219 -21.15 -30.50 -9.14
CA LEU A 219 -20.39 -31.08 -10.25
C LEU A 219 -19.69 -30.03 -11.12
N SER A 220 -20.39 -28.96 -11.52
CA SER A 220 -19.82 -27.89 -12.32
C SER A 220 -18.70 -27.15 -11.57
N PHE A 221 -18.89 -26.87 -10.28
CA PHE A 221 -17.85 -26.24 -9.46
C PHE A 221 -16.62 -27.15 -9.30
N ALA A 222 -16.83 -28.44 -9.01
CA ALA A 222 -15.74 -29.40 -8.92
C ALA A 222 -14.97 -29.51 -10.25
N ALA A 223 -15.68 -29.59 -11.38
CA ALA A 223 -15.08 -29.61 -12.71
C ALA A 223 -14.26 -28.34 -13.00
N LEU A 224 -14.78 -27.16 -12.67
CA LEU A 224 -14.05 -25.90 -12.78
C LEU A 224 -12.79 -25.88 -11.91
N LEU A 225 -12.90 -26.33 -10.66
CA LEU A 225 -11.77 -26.34 -9.72
C LEU A 225 -10.67 -27.32 -10.17
N ILE A 226 -11.05 -28.52 -10.61
CA ILE A 226 -10.12 -29.49 -11.21
C ILE A 226 -9.47 -28.89 -12.46
N GLY A 227 -10.29 -28.27 -13.32
CA GLY A 227 -9.85 -27.57 -14.51
C GLY A 227 -8.79 -26.52 -14.20
N LEU A 228 -9.02 -25.67 -13.20
CA LEU A 228 -8.06 -24.66 -12.73
C LEU A 228 -6.76 -25.29 -12.22
N LEU A 229 -6.84 -26.32 -11.39
CA LEU A 229 -5.68 -27.01 -10.84
C LEU A 229 -4.82 -27.65 -11.94
N TRP A 230 -5.44 -28.33 -12.90
CA TRP A 230 -4.76 -28.92 -14.05
C TRP A 230 -4.25 -27.86 -15.03
N LEU A 231 -4.98 -26.77 -15.25
CA LEU A 231 -4.46 -25.66 -16.05
C LEU A 231 -3.17 -25.11 -15.42
N THR A 232 -3.15 -25.00 -14.09
CA THR A 232 -1.98 -24.55 -13.32
C THR A 232 -0.79 -25.47 -13.56
N THR A 233 -0.99 -26.80 -13.53
CA THR A 233 0.11 -27.76 -13.78
C THR A 233 0.65 -27.69 -15.20
N VAL A 234 -0.21 -27.41 -16.17
CA VAL A 234 0.13 -27.41 -17.59
C VAL A 234 0.74 -26.09 -18.04
N ILE A 235 0.32 -24.97 -17.45
CA ILE A 235 0.68 -23.62 -17.89
C ILE A 235 1.83 -23.04 -17.09
N VAL A 236 1.79 -23.10 -15.74
CA VAL A 236 2.77 -22.40 -14.90
C VAL A 236 4.22 -22.79 -15.19
N PRO A 237 4.58 -24.07 -15.37
CA PRO A 237 5.95 -24.47 -15.73
C PRO A 237 6.41 -23.97 -17.10
N ARG A 238 5.46 -23.67 -18.01
CA ARG A 238 5.73 -23.20 -19.37
C ARG A 238 5.80 -21.68 -19.47
N LEU A 239 5.41 -20.97 -18.42
CA LEU A 239 5.53 -19.52 -18.36
C LEU A 239 6.99 -19.15 -18.04
N PRO A 240 7.54 -18.09 -18.65
CA PRO A 240 8.93 -17.63 -18.41
C PRO A 240 9.08 -16.91 -17.06
N ILE A 241 8.43 -17.41 -15.99
CA ILE A 241 8.41 -16.79 -14.65
C ILE A 241 9.81 -16.74 -14.06
N VAL A 242 10.57 -17.82 -14.21
CA VAL A 242 11.95 -17.95 -13.72
C VAL A 242 12.87 -16.93 -14.39
N GLU A 243 12.66 -16.66 -15.68
CA GLU A 243 13.48 -15.70 -16.43
C GLU A 243 13.27 -14.25 -15.97
N LEU A 244 12.12 -13.95 -15.36
CA LEU A 244 11.80 -12.65 -14.79
C LEU A 244 12.49 -12.41 -13.44
N LEU A 245 13.04 -13.45 -12.82
CA LEU A 245 13.72 -13.35 -11.53
C LEU A 245 15.24 -13.13 -11.67
N PRO A 246 15.86 -12.45 -10.69
CA PRO A 246 17.31 -12.36 -10.54
C PRO A 246 17.98 -13.74 -10.63
N ARG A 247 19.18 -13.82 -11.25
CA ARG A 247 19.86 -15.10 -11.55
C ARG A 247 20.07 -15.98 -10.33
N ASP A 248 20.38 -15.37 -9.19
CA ASP A 248 20.58 -16.01 -7.88
C ASP A 248 19.32 -16.69 -7.33
N ARG A 249 18.12 -16.23 -7.73
CA ARG A 249 16.83 -16.77 -7.25
C ARG A 249 16.16 -17.75 -8.21
N ARG A 250 16.74 -17.97 -9.41
CA ARG A 250 16.12 -18.79 -10.46
C ARG A 250 15.94 -20.24 -10.06
N ALA A 251 17.00 -20.88 -9.54
CA ALA A 251 16.95 -22.27 -9.10
C ALA A 251 15.91 -22.50 -7.97
N ALA A 252 15.85 -21.59 -7.01
CA ALA A 252 14.85 -21.67 -5.93
C ALA A 252 13.42 -21.50 -6.46
N ALA A 253 13.22 -20.61 -7.45
CA ALA A 253 11.92 -20.41 -8.07
C ALA A 253 11.50 -21.59 -8.96
N GLU A 254 12.42 -22.20 -9.70
CA GLU A 254 12.19 -23.44 -10.45
C GLU A 254 11.71 -24.54 -9.50
N GLN A 255 12.43 -24.77 -8.40
CA GLN A 255 12.05 -25.78 -7.41
C GLN A 255 10.68 -25.49 -6.77
N GLN A 256 10.36 -24.22 -6.50
CA GLN A 256 9.04 -23.83 -6.00
C GLN A 256 7.93 -24.04 -7.01
N ILE A 257 8.17 -23.72 -8.30
CA ILE A 257 7.21 -23.94 -9.38
C ILE A 257 6.97 -25.43 -9.57
N ASP A 258 8.02 -26.26 -9.57
CA ASP A 258 7.91 -27.72 -9.69
C ASP A 258 7.11 -28.31 -8.53
N ARG A 259 7.40 -27.84 -7.30
CA ARG A 259 6.66 -28.28 -6.11
C ARG A 259 5.20 -27.86 -6.18
N LEU A 260 4.92 -26.60 -6.54
CA LEU A 260 3.54 -26.10 -6.69
C LEU A 260 2.78 -26.91 -7.73
N THR A 261 3.40 -27.17 -8.88
CA THR A 261 2.84 -27.93 -10.00
C THR A 261 2.56 -29.38 -9.63
N SER A 262 3.49 -30.03 -8.91
CA SER A 262 3.30 -31.38 -8.40
C SER A 262 2.14 -31.46 -7.41
N TRP A 263 2.05 -30.48 -6.49
CA TRP A 263 0.97 -30.41 -5.50
C TRP A 263 -0.39 -30.14 -6.14
N THR A 264 -0.51 -29.14 -7.01
CA THR A 264 -1.78 -28.83 -7.69
C THR A 264 -2.24 -29.98 -8.57
N GLY A 265 -1.32 -30.70 -9.22
CA GLY A 265 -1.65 -31.90 -9.99
C GLY A 265 -2.19 -33.03 -9.11
N THR A 266 -1.51 -33.30 -7.99
CA THR A 266 -1.91 -34.34 -7.04
C THR A 266 -3.27 -34.01 -6.41
N ILE A 267 -3.46 -32.77 -5.95
CA ILE A 267 -4.74 -32.32 -5.37
C ILE A 267 -5.86 -32.39 -6.41
N GLY A 268 -5.61 -31.93 -7.65
CA GLY A 268 -6.60 -32.00 -8.73
C GLY A 268 -7.02 -33.44 -9.04
N PHE A 269 -6.07 -34.38 -9.05
CA PHE A 269 -6.37 -35.80 -9.24
C PHE A 269 -7.17 -36.40 -8.07
N LEU A 270 -6.77 -36.11 -6.82
CA LEU A 270 -7.50 -36.57 -5.63
C LEU A 270 -8.93 -36.00 -5.60
N LEU A 271 -9.10 -34.73 -5.97
CA LEU A 271 -10.41 -34.09 -6.02
C LEU A 271 -11.29 -34.73 -7.11
N PHE A 272 -10.75 -35.01 -8.29
CA PHE A 272 -11.44 -35.76 -9.35
C PHE A 272 -11.90 -37.13 -8.87
N MET A 273 -11.00 -37.92 -8.27
CA MET A 273 -11.35 -39.24 -7.72
C MET A 273 -12.43 -39.13 -6.63
N GLY A 274 -12.31 -38.16 -5.73
CA GLY A 274 -13.30 -37.87 -4.69
C GLY A 274 -14.67 -37.52 -5.27
N THR A 275 -14.72 -36.68 -6.31
CA THR A 275 -15.97 -36.33 -7.00
C THR A 275 -16.59 -37.56 -7.69
N VAL A 276 -15.81 -38.38 -8.40
CA VAL A 276 -16.31 -39.60 -9.06
C VAL A 276 -16.86 -40.61 -8.04
N ILE A 277 -16.15 -40.84 -6.94
CA ILE A 277 -16.60 -41.73 -5.86
C ILE A 277 -17.87 -41.18 -5.22
N ALA A 278 -17.91 -39.89 -4.88
CA ALA A 278 -19.09 -39.26 -4.27
C ALA A 278 -20.31 -39.33 -5.19
N SER A 279 -20.15 -39.08 -6.49
CA SER A 279 -21.23 -39.23 -7.47
C SER A 279 -21.70 -40.68 -7.61
N GLY A 280 -20.78 -41.65 -7.60
CA GLY A 280 -21.12 -43.08 -7.63
C GLY A 280 -21.90 -43.52 -6.39
N VAL A 281 -21.45 -43.08 -5.20
CA VAL A 281 -22.15 -43.34 -3.93
C VAL A 281 -23.51 -42.67 -3.91
N ALA A 282 -23.64 -41.43 -4.38
CA ALA A 282 -24.92 -40.72 -4.45
C ALA A 282 -25.92 -41.39 -5.42
N LEU A 283 -25.44 -41.96 -6.53
CA LEU A 283 -26.27 -42.73 -7.46
C LEU A 283 -26.74 -44.04 -6.83
N HIS A 284 -25.87 -44.74 -6.11
CA HIS A 284 -26.19 -46.03 -5.49
C HIS A 284 -27.05 -45.89 -4.22
N ALA A 285 -26.82 -44.85 -3.40
CA ALA A 285 -27.62 -44.54 -2.21
C ALA A 285 -29.05 -44.09 -2.54
N ARG A 286 -29.35 -43.71 -3.78
CA ARG A 286 -30.73 -43.52 -4.25
C ARG A 286 -31.47 -44.84 -4.46
N GLU A 287 -30.75 -45.96 -4.61
CA GLU A 287 -31.33 -47.28 -4.85
C GLU A 287 -31.48 -48.08 -3.55
N GLU A 288 -30.55 -47.92 -2.60
CA GLU A 288 -30.60 -48.58 -1.29
C GLU A 288 -30.61 -47.54 -0.16
N GLU A 289 -31.61 -47.59 0.74
CA GLU A 289 -31.73 -46.76 1.97
C GLU A 289 -30.59 -47.05 2.98
N ALA A 290 -29.34 -46.83 2.58
CA ALA A 290 -28.17 -47.10 3.39
C ALA A 290 -27.95 -45.98 4.41
N THR A 291 -28.12 -46.29 5.70
CA THR A 291 -27.99 -45.36 6.82
C THR A 291 -26.62 -44.63 6.88
N TYR A 292 -25.55 -45.27 6.38
CA TYR A 292 -24.20 -44.67 6.33
C TYR A 292 -24.06 -43.54 5.29
N ALA A 293 -24.94 -43.48 4.30
CA ALA A 293 -24.91 -42.40 3.31
C ALA A 293 -25.42 -41.07 3.90
N VAL A 294 -26.23 -41.12 4.96
CA VAL A 294 -26.87 -39.95 5.58
C VAL A 294 -25.84 -39.07 6.31
N GLU A 295 -25.00 -39.65 7.18
CA GLU A 295 -24.00 -38.86 7.93
C GLU A 295 -22.93 -38.20 7.03
N ALA A 296 -22.50 -38.90 5.97
CA ALA A 296 -21.55 -38.36 5.02
C ALA A 296 -22.17 -37.25 4.14
N TYR A 297 -23.46 -37.38 3.83
CA TYR A 297 -24.22 -36.37 3.10
C TYR A 297 -24.38 -35.10 3.94
N ASP A 298 -24.73 -35.20 5.23
CA ASP A 298 -24.87 -34.05 6.13
C ASP A 298 -23.57 -33.22 6.21
N TYR A 299 -22.40 -33.89 6.22
CA TYR A 299 -21.11 -33.18 6.22
C TYR A 299 -20.81 -32.48 4.89
N LEU A 300 -21.12 -33.12 3.76
CA LEU A 300 -21.00 -32.52 2.43
C LEU A 300 -21.97 -31.35 2.26
N GLU A 301 -23.18 -31.47 2.79
CA GLU A 301 -24.21 -30.44 2.79
C GLU A 301 -23.83 -29.23 3.65
N ALA A 302 -23.21 -29.44 4.81
CA ALA A 302 -22.78 -28.35 5.67
C ALA A 302 -21.56 -27.59 5.14
N THR A 303 -20.68 -28.23 4.35
CA THR A 303 -19.37 -27.66 4.00
C THR A 303 -19.16 -27.45 2.50
N VAL A 304 -19.43 -28.45 1.67
CA VAL A 304 -19.14 -28.43 0.23
C VAL A 304 -20.23 -27.69 -0.53
N ILE A 305 -21.50 -27.93 -0.22
CA ILE A 305 -22.62 -27.31 -0.92
C ILE A 305 -22.59 -25.77 -0.82
N PRO A 306 -22.39 -25.14 0.37
CA PRO A 306 -22.35 -23.69 0.48
C PRO A 306 -21.21 -23.09 -0.35
N VAL A 307 -20.02 -23.69 -0.33
CA VAL A 307 -18.86 -23.21 -1.09
C VAL A 307 -19.05 -23.42 -2.59
N ALA A 308 -19.52 -24.60 -2.99
CA ALA A 308 -19.73 -24.95 -4.39
C ALA A 308 -20.85 -24.11 -5.01
N MET A 309 -21.91 -23.79 -4.26
CA MET A 309 -23.00 -22.93 -4.74
C MET A 309 -22.69 -21.44 -4.58
N HIS A 310 -21.60 -21.05 -3.90
CA HIS A 310 -21.26 -19.65 -3.69
C HIS A 310 -20.83 -18.96 -4.99
N PRO A 311 -21.54 -17.93 -5.48
CA PRO A 311 -21.21 -17.27 -6.76
C PRO A 311 -19.79 -16.71 -6.78
N VAL A 312 -19.36 -16.09 -5.66
CA VAL A 312 -18.00 -15.52 -5.55
C VAL A 312 -16.92 -16.59 -5.70
N ALA A 313 -17.11 -17.79 -5.14
CA ALA A 313 -16.13 -18.87 -5.27
C ALA A 313 -16.01 -19.33 -6.73
N ARG A 314 -17.15 -19.47 -7.43
CA ARG A 314 -17.19 -19.78 -8.86
C ARG A 314 -16.51 -18.71 -9.71
N PHE A 315 -16.79 -17.43 -9.44
CA PHE A 315 -16.12 -16.31 -10.11
C PHE A 315 -14.61 -16.33 -9.93
N VAL A 316 -14.12 -16.61 -8.72
CA VAL A 316 -12.69 -16.71 -8.43
C VAL A 316 -12.05 -17.85 -9.24
N VAL A 317 -12.70 -19.01 -9.31
CA VAL A 317 -12.19 -20.16 -10.07
C VAL A 317 -12.17 -19.88 -11.56
N LEU A 318 -13.28 -19.38 -12.14
CA LEU A 318 -13.37 -19.01 -13.55
C LEU A 318 -12.38 -17.90 -13.93
N GLY A 319 -12.25 -16.88 -13.09
CA GLY A 319 -11.25 -15.82 -13.25
C GLY A 319 -9.83 -16.37 -13.25
N GLY A 320 -9.53 -17.34 -12.38
CA GLY A 320 -8.25 -18.05 -12.36
C GLY A 320 -7.96 -18.81 -13.66
N ILE A 321 -8.95 -19.52 -14.20
CA ILE A 321 -8.85 -20.24 -15.47
C ILE A 321 -8.59 -19.26 -16.61
N ALA A 322 -9.40 -18.20 -16.71
CA ALA A 322 -9.26 -17.17 -17.74
C ALA A 322 -7.87 -16.49 -17.68
N ALA A 323 -7.38 -16.17 -16.48
CA ALA A 323 -6.06 -15.56 -16.29
C ALA A 323 -4.91 -16.48 -16.74
N LEU A 324 -4.99 -17.77 -16.42
CA LEU A 324 -3.99 -18.75 -16.86
C LEU A 324 -4.05 -18.98 -18.37
N CYS A 325 -5.25 -19.10 -18.96
CA CYS A 325 -5.43 -19.17 -20.41
C CYS A 325 -4.82 -17.95 -21.11
N ALA A 326 -5.10 -16.74 -20.63
CA ALA A 326 -4.52 -15.52 -21.16
C ALA A 326 -3.00 -15.50 -21.02
N ALA A 327 -2.45 -15.93 -19.88
CA ALA A 327 -1.01 -16.03 -19.66
C ALA A 327 -0.35 -17.03 -20.64
N ALA A 328 -0.99 -18.17 -20.90
CA ALA A 328 -0.53 -19.16 -21.87
C ALA A 328 -0.61 -18.66 -23.31
N LEU A 329 -1.66 -17.91 -23.65
CA LEU A 329 -1.83 -17.35 -24.99
C LEU A 329 -0.78 -16.25 -25.24
N LEU A 330 -0.56 -15.40 -24.23
CA LEU A 330 0.52 -14.41 -24.24
C LEU A 330 1.89 -15.08 -24.35
N SER A 331 2.18 -16.12 -23.57
CA SER A 331 3.51 -16.77 -23.64
C SER A 331 3.82 -17.39 -25.00
N ARG A 332 2.80 -17.71 -25.81
CA ARG A 332 2.94 -18.27 -27.15
C ARG A 332 3.14 -17.25 -28.26
N LEU A 333 3.01 -15.95 -28.02
CA LEU A 333 3.20 -14.94 -29.06
C LEU A 333 4.71 -14.73 -29.34
N PRO A 334 5.26 -15.21 -30.47
CA PRO A 334 6.70 -15.20 -30.75
C PRO A 334 7.29 -13.78 -30.84
N ASP A 335 6.46 -12.78 -31.18
CA ASP A 335 6.85 -11.37 -31.30
C ASP A 335 6.97 -10.61 -29.96
N LEU A 336 6.55 -11.21 -28.85
CA LEU A 336 6.74 -10.59 -27.53
C LEU A 336 8.22 -10.41 -27.18
N HIS A 337 9.13 -11.21 -27.76
CA HIS A 337 10.57 -11.03 -27.58
C HIS A 337 11.09 -9.70 -28.16
N ARG A 338 10.56 -9.27 -29.31
CA ARG A 338 10.87 -7.94 -29.90
C ARG A 338 10.16 -6.82 -29.15
N LEU A 339 8.92 -7.07 -28.74
CA LEU A 339 8.11 -6.12 -27.99
C LEU A 339 8.55 -5.99 -26.51
N ARG A 340 9.38 -6.89 -25.95
CA ARG A 340 9.91 -6.86 -24.57
C ARG A 340 10.67 -5.57 -24.26
N ARG A 341 11.16 -4.87 -25.30
CA ARG A 341 11.78 -3.53 -25.19
C ARG A 341 10.80 -2.37 -25.37
N SER A 342 9.57 -2.61 -25.83
CA SER A 342 8.57 -1.56 -26.03
C SER A 342 8.03 -1.05 -24.69
N ARG A 343 7.85 0.27 -24.57
CA ARG A 343 7.24 0.88 -23.39
C ARG A 343 5.80 0.43 -23.19
N MET A 344 5.10 0.09 -24.28
CA MET A 344 3.70 -0.40 -24.28
C MET A 344 3.55 -1.75 -23.56
N LEU A 345 4.46 -2.72 -23.76
CA LEU A 345 4.36 -4.00 -23.05
C LEU A 345 4.58 -3.88 -21.54
N ARG A 346 5.31 -2.86 -21.08
CA ARG A 346 5.46 -2.60 -19.64
C ARG A 346 4.14 -2.17 -18.98
N LEU A 347 3.15 -1.76 -19.78
CA LEU A 347 1.81 -1.38 -19.35
C LEU A 347 0.81 -2.53 -19.47
N VAL A 348 1.07 -3.61 -20.23
CA VAL A 348 0.12 -4.74 -20.32
C VAL A 348 -0.27 -5.31 -18.95
N PRO A 349 0.65 -5.56 -18.01
CA PRO A 349 0.28 -6.03 -16.66
C PRO A 349 -0.55 -5.04 -15.84
N VAL A 350 -0.52 -3.76 -16.22
CA VAL A 350 -1.25 -2.67 -15.56
C VAL A 350 -2.72 -2.68 -16.00
N PHE A 351 -3.03 -3.21 -17.19
CA PHE A 351 -4.40 -3.36 -17.69
C PHE A 351 -5.11 -4.60 -17.14
N THR A 352 -4.40 -5.59 -16.60
CA THR A 352 -4.99 -6.90 -16.23
C THR A 352 -6.19 -6.80 -15.30
N GLY A 353 -6.12 -5.96 -14.25
CA GLY A 353 -7.24 -5.74 -13.34
C GLY A 353 -8.39 -4.99 -14.01
N GLY A 354 -8.09 -4.02 -14.87
CA GLY A 354 -9.09 -3.29 -15.63
C GLY A 354 -9.85 -4.19 -16.61
N VAL A 355 -9.14 -5.06 -17.34
CA VAL A 355 -9.72 -6.05 -18.25
C VAL A 355 -10.57 -7.05 -17.48
N LEU A 356 -10.09 -7.52 -16.32
CA LEU A 356 -10.86 -8.43 -15.47
C LEU A 356 -12.19 -7.79 -15.03
N VAL A 357 -12.17 -6.53 -14.56
CA VAL A 357 -13.39 -5.81 -14.17
C VAL A 357 -14.29 -5.56 -15.35
N ALA A 358 -13.72 -5.10 -16.47
CA ALA A 358 -14.46 -4.85 -17.70
C ALA A 358 -15.20 -6.12 -18.16
N ALA A 359 -14.52 -7.26 -18.16
CA ALA A 359 -15.12 -8.55 -18.48
C ALA A 359 -16.19 -8.94 -17.46
N LEU A 360 -15.91 -8.81 -16.16
CA LEU A 360 -16.90 -9.09 -15.11
C LEU A 360 -18.15 -8.22 -15.27
N VAL A 361 -18.01 -6.90 -15.41
CA VAL A 361 -19.15 -5.99 -15.59
C VAL A 361 -19.94 -6.34 -16.85
N ALA A 362 -19.27 -6.53 -18.00
CA ALA A 362 -19.96 -6.85 -19.24
C ALA A 362 -20.73 -8.18 -19.17
N VAL A 363 -20.21 -9.14 -18.42
CA VAL A 363 -20.70 -10.52 -18.42
C VAL A 363 -21.65 -10.81 -17.26
N SER A 364 -21.37 -10.30 -16.06
CA SER A 364 -22.15 -10.58 -14.84
C SER A 364 -23.25 -9.56 -14.56
N TYR A 365 -23.17 -8.35 -15.15
CA TYR A 365 -24.19 -7.34 -14.89
C TYR A 365 -25.60 -7.76 -15.34
N PRO A 366 -25.83 -8.39 -16.50
CA PRO A 366 -27.17 -8.85 -16.89
C PRO A 366 -27.81 -9.76 -15.85
N SER A 367 -27.09 -10.80 -15.41
CA SER A 367 -27.58 -11.75 -14.41
C SER A 367 -27.78 -11.09 -13.03
N ALA A 368 -26.88 -10.17 -12.65
CA ALA A 368 -27.02 -9.38 -11.42
C ALA A 368 -28.22 -8.43 -11.50
N PHE A 369 -28.50 -7.86 -12.67
CA PHE A 369 -29.65 -7.01 -12.90
C PHE A 369 -30.93 -7.81 -12.71
N ASP A 370 -31.11 -8.93 -13.42
CA ASP A 370 -32.35 -9.70 -13.36
C ASP A 370 -32.61 -10.31 -11.98
N ARG A 371 -31.57 -10.74 -11.27
CA ARG A 371 -31.72 -11.44 -9.98
C ARG A 371 -31.80 -10.51 -8.78
N TRP A 372 -31.12 -9.37 -8.81
CA TRP A 372 -30.96 -8.51 -7.62
C TRP A 372 -31.47 -7.09 -7.83
N ILE A 373 -31.19 -6.47 -8.99
CA ILE A 373 -31.52 -5.05 -9.21
C ILE A 373 -32.97 -4.89 -9.66
N ARG A 374 -33.42 -5.67 -10.64
CA ARG A 374 -34.76 -5.63 -11.21
C ARG A 374 -35.85 -5.84 -10.14
N PRO A 375 -35.79 -6.88 -9.27
CA PRO A 375 -36.83 -7.07 -8.26
C PRO A 375 -36.93 -5.90 -7.28
N GLU A 376 -35.80 -5.27 -6.93
CA GLU A 376 -35.79 -4.11 -6.05
C GLU A 376 -36.28 -2.84 -6.76
N LEU A 377 -35.93 -2.63 -8.03
CA LEU A 377 -36.47 -1.52 -8.79
C LEU A 377 -37.98 -1.68 -9.04
N GLU A 378 -38.46 -2.89 -9.28
CA GLU A 378 -39.89 -3.21 -9.38
C GLU A 378 -40.62 -3.02 -8.05
N SER A 379 -39.97 -3.37 -6.91
CA SER A 379 -40.53 -3.15 -5.58
C SER A 379 -40.65 -1.64 -5.28
N MET A 380 -39.63 -0.85 -5.63
CA MET A 380 -39.65 0.61 -5.55
C MET A 380 -40.69 1.24 -6.47
N ALA A 381 -40.83 0.72 -7.69
CA ALA A 381 -41.87 1.12 -8.63
C ALA A 381 -43.27 0.90 -8.06
N ALA A 382 -43.50 -0.27 -7.47
CA ALA A 382 -44.77 -0.61 -6.82
C ALA A 382 -45.06 0.28 -5.59
N ALA A 383 -44.03 0.71 -4.87
CA ALA A 383 -44.14 1.65 -3.75
C ALA A 383 -44.37 3.11 -4.20
N GLY A 384 -44.07 3.45 -5.46
CA GLY A 384 -44.06 4.83 -5.96
C GLY A 384 -42.85 5.64 -5.50
N ASP A 385 -41.81 4.97 -4.99
CA ASP A 385 -40.61 5.61 -4.45
C ASP A 385 -39.58 5.84 -5.57
N GLY A 386 -39.48 7.09 -6.05
CA GLY A 386 -38.44 7.49 -7.00
C GLY A 386 -37.06 7.67 -6.35
N VAL A 387 -35.98 7.49 -7.12
CA VAL A 387 -34.62 7.73 -6.59
C VAL A 387 -34.30 9.22 -6.63
N PRO A 388 -33.96 9.86 -5.51
CA PRO A 388 -33.63 11.28 -5.48
C PRO A 388 -32.33 11.56 -6.25
N LEU A 389 -32.36 12.59 -7.10
CA LEU A 389 -31.19 13.07 -7.82
C LEU A 389 -30.28 13.91 -6.91
N PRO A 390 -28.95 13.84 -7.09
CA PRO A 390 -28.02 14.71 -6.38
C PRO A 390 -28.37 16.19 -6.59
N GLY A 391 -28.44 16.96 -5.50
CA GLY A 391 -28.76 18.40 -5.56
C GLY A 391 -30.25 18.74 -5.47
N GLY A 392 -31.12 17.76 -5.21
CA GLY A 392 -32.56 17.99 -5.00
C GLY A 392 -33.31 18.38 -6.28
N VAL A 393 -32.74 18.07 -7.44
CA VAL A 393 -33.26 18.46 -8.77
C VAL A 393 -34.49 17.65 -9.19
N GLY A 394 -34.88 16.64 -8.40
CA GLY A 394 -36.05 15.80 -8.62
C GLY A 394 -35.79 14.37 -8.17
N THR A 395 -36.74 13.49 -8.49
CA THR A 395 -36.60 12.05 -8.39
C THR A 395 -36.66 11.44 -9.78
N ILE A 396 -35.84 10.42 -10.05
CA ILE A 396 -35.99 9.63 -11.27
C ILE A 396 -37.15 8.66 -11.03
N PRO A 397 -38.18 8.63 -11.90
CA PRO A 397 -39.25 7.66 -11.79
C PRO A 397 -38.70 6.23 -11.92
N PRO A 398 -39.21 5.26 -11.13
CA PRO A 398 -38.72 3.88 -11.14
C PRO A 398 -38.75 3.20 -12.52
N ASP A 399 -39.74 3.54 -13.35
CA ASP A 399 -39.88 3.00 -14.70
C ASP A 399 -38.71 3.43 -15.61
N GLU A 400 -38.25 4.68 -15.44
CA GLU A 400 -37.07 5.20 -16.15
C GLU A 400 -35.79 4.55 -15.62
N LEU A 401 -35.69 4.29 -14.31
CA LEU A 401 -34.57 3.54 -13.73
C LEU A 401 -34.50 2.09 -14.23
N LEU A 402 -35.65 1.43 -14.38
CA LEU A 402 -35.72 0.09 -14.96
C LEU A 402 -35.25 0.08 -16.41
N SER A 403 -35.69 1.06 -17.21
CA SER A 403 -35.28 1.19 -18.62
C SER A 403 -33.80 1.55 -18.77
N VAL A 404 -33.26 2.38 -17.88
CA VAL A 404 -31.86 2.83 -17.93
C VAL A 404 -30.93 1.79 -17.30
N GLY A 405 -31.41 1.03 -16.31
CA GLY A 405 -30.68 -0.04 -15.65
C GLY A 405 -30.70 -1.37 -16.41
N SER A 406 -31.63 -1.58 -17.34
CA SER A 406 -31.63 -2.80 -18.15
C SER A 406 -30.37 -2.86 -19.04
N PRO A 407 -29.83 -4.06 -19.31
CA PRO A 407 -28.82 -4.22 -20.35
C PRO A 407 -29.42 -3.82 -21.71
N PRO A 408 -28.64 -3.15 -22.58
CA PRO A 408 -27.20 -2.88 -22.45
C PRO A 408 -26.81 -1.62 -21.66
N GLU A 409 -27.70 -0.65 -21.44
CA GLU A 409 -27.38 0.66 -20.87
C GLU A 409 -26.87 0.55 -19.42
N GLY A 410 -27.46 -0.35 -18.65
CA GLY A 410 -27.03 -0.63 -17.29
C GLY A 410 -25.59 -1.13 -17.18
N ILE A 411 -25.08 -1.83 -18.20
CA ILE A 411 -23.66 -2.25 -18.26
C ILE A 411 -22.76 -1.01 -18.36
N ALA A 412 -23.13 -0.04 -19.18
CA ALA A 412 -22.39 1.20 -19.32
C ALA A 412 -22.40 2.01 -18.01
N ILE A 413 -23.55 2.08 -17.34
CA ILE A 413 -23.69 2.77 -16.05
C ILE A 413 -22.86 2.09 -14.97
N ALA A 414 -22.91 0.76 -14.86
CA ALA A 414 -22.09 0.01 -13.93
C ALA A 414 -20.59 0.22 -14.21
N ALA A 415 -20.19 0.24 -15.48
CA ALA A 415 -18.81 0.54 -15.86
C ALA A 415 -18.40 1.97 -15.46
N VAL A 416 -19.25 2.98 -15.67
CA VAL A 416 -19.01 4.37 -15.23
C VAL A 416 -18.93 4.46 -13.70
N ALA A 417 -19.82 3.79 -12.98
CA ALA A 417 -19.78 3.72 -11.52
C ALA A 417 -18.47 3.09 -11.03
N MET A 418 -18.02 1.99 -11.65
CA MET A 418 -16.74 1.34 -11.36
C MET A 418 -15.53 2.23 -11.65
N ILE A 419 -15.57 3.03 -12.72
CA ILE A 419 -14.55 4.05 -13.01
C ILE A 419 -14.53 5.10 -11.88
N GLY A 420 -15.69 5.56 -11.42
CA GLY A 420 -15.80 6.48 -10.29
C GLY A 420 -15.16 5.90 -9.03
N VAL A 421 -15.50 4.64 -8.72
CA VAL A 421 -14.97 3.89 -7.57
C VAL A 421 -13.45 3.76 -7.64
N ILE A 422 -12.88 3.33 -8.77
CA ILE A 422 -11.41 3.25 -8.96
C ILE A 422 -10.78 4.66 -8.97
N GLY A 423 -11.53 5.66 -9.46
CA GLY A 423 -11.16 7.08 -9.44
C GLY A 423 -10.96 7.61 -8.02
N THR A 424 -11.75 7.16 -7.03
CA THR A 424 -11.54 7.56 -5.63
C THR A 424 -10.19 7.08 -5.08
N ILE A 425 -9.79 5.83 -5.38
CA ILE A 425 -8.47 5.31 -5.02
C ILE A 425 -7.38 6.04 -5.80
N SER A 426 -7.62 6.34 -7.08
CA SER A 426 -6.71 7.14 -7.91
C SER A 426 -6.44 8.50 -7.28
N ALA A 427 -7.49 9.18 -6.83
CA ALA A 427 -7.42 10.46 -6.15
C ALA A 427 -6.66 10.33 -4.83
N LEU A 428 -6.94 9.31 -4.01
CA LEU A 428 -6.24 9.06 -2.76
C LEU A 428 -4.73 8.86 -2.98
N VAL A 429 -4.35 7.97 -3.90
CA VAL A 429 -2.95 7.70 -4.26
C VAL A 429 -2.27 8.94 -4.83
N CYS A 430 -2.99 9.73 -5.65
CA CYS A 430 -2.50 10.99 -6.21
C CYS A 430 -2.27 12.04 -5.12
N CYS A 431 -3.19 12.19 -4.16
CA CYS A 431 -3.04 13.08 -3.02
C CYS A 431 -1.82 12.70 -2.17
N ILE A 432 -1.64 11.41 -1.86
CA ILE A 432 -0.47 10.93 -1.12
C ILE A 432 0.82 11.23 -1.90
N TRP A 433 0.79 10.99 -3.22
CA TRP A 433 1.93 11.32 -4.09
C TRP A 433 2.21 12.83 -4.09
N LEU A 434 1.18 13.68 -4.17
CA LEU A 434 1.32 15.13 -4.16
C LEU A 434 1.90 15.61 -2.82
N LEU A 435 1.39 15.12 -1.69
CA LEU A 435 1.93 15.39 -0.35
C LEU A 435 3.41 14.96 -0.24
N GLY A 436 3.77 13.80 -0.79
CA GLY A 436 5.16 13.35 -0.86
C GLY A 436 6.03 14.21 -1.76
N SER A 437 5.49 14.68 -2.89
CA SER A 437 6.20 15.55 -3.85
C SER A 437 6.48 16.94 -3.29
N LEU A 438 5.59 17.45 -2.45
CA LEU A 438 5.73 18.70 -1.71
C LEU A 438 6.62 18.55 -0.46
N GLN A 439 7.20 17.37 -0.23
CA GLN A 439 8.01 17.04 0.95
C GLN A 439 7.28 17.23 2.28
N LEU A 440 5.94 17.26 2.26
CA LEU A 440 5.12 17.32 3.47
C LEU A 440 5.12 15.98 4.22
N LEU A 441 5.36 14.88 3.49
CA LEU A 441 5.58 13.56 4.05
C LEU A 441 7.08 13.25 4.07
N SER A 442 7.65 13.07 5.26
CA SER A 442 9.00 12.53 5.42
C SER A 442 9.07 11.14 4.80
N ASP A 443 10.03 10.86 3.92
CA ASP A 443 10.20 9.56 3.26
C ASP A 443 10.26 8.38 4.26
N ARG A 444 10.68 8.65 5.51
CA ARG A 444 10.82 7.64 6.58
C ARG A 444 9.57 7.46 7.42
N GLY A 445 8.83 8.54 7.68
CA GLY A 445 7.63 8.56 8.54
C GLY A 445 6.30 8.55 7.80
N ALA A 446 6.33 8.64 6.47
CA ALA A 446 5.13 8.83 5.64
C ALA A 446 3.98 7.86 5.94
N PRO A 447 4.18 6.53 6.14
CA PRO A 447 3.07 5.62 6.42
C PRO A 447 2.32 5.95 7.72
N GLY A 448 3.04 6.18 8.82
CA GLY A 448 2.38 6.47 10.10
C GLY A 448 1.92 7.91 10.24
N THR A 449 2.58 8.87 9.56
CA THR A 449 2.03 10.23 9.42
C THR A 449 0.71 10.20 8.64
N LEU A 450 0.63 9.43 7.55
CA LEU A 450 -0.62 9.23 6.82
C LEU A 450 -1.69 8.62 7.73
N ALA A 451 -1.35 7.55 8.45
CA ALA A 451 -2.27 6.88 9.37
C ALA A 451 -2.85 7.84 10.42
N ALA A 452 -1.98 8.59 11.07
CA ALA A 452 -2.35 9.56 12.10
C ALA A 452 -3.15 10.74 11.52
N SER A 453 -2.71 11.32 10.41
CA SER A 453 -3.42 12.44 9.76
C SER A 453 -4.83 12.04 9.33
N ALA A 454 -5.01 10.82 8.84
CA ALA A 454 -6.30 10.28 8.47
C ALA A 454 -7.21 10.07 9.69
N LEU A 455 -6.69 9.52 10.80
CA LEU A 455 -7.46 9.44 12.06
C LEU A 455 -7.85 10.82 12.60
N VAL A 456 -6.96 11.80 12.55
CA VAL A 456 -7.26 13.18 12.97
C VAL A 456 -8.35 13.78 12.08
N ALA A 457 -8.27 13.60 10.77
CA ALA A 457 -9.33 14.02 9.85
C ALA A 457 -10.67 13.35 10.18
N GLY A 458 -10.66 12.03 10.45
CA GLY A 458 -11.84 11.29 10.91
C GLY A 458 -12.41 11.83 12.22
N ALA A 459 -11.56 12.17 13.19
CA ALA A 459 -11.96 12.77 14.47
C ALA A 459 -12.57 14.17 14.29
N ILE A 460 -12.02 14.99 13.39
CA ILE A 460 -12.59 16.31 13.05
C ILE A 460 -13.97 16.15 12.41
N ILE A 461 -14.11 15.25 11.46
CA ILE A 461 -15.40 15.00 10.78
C ILE A 461 -16.43 14.45 11.79
N ALA A 462 -16.03 13.52 12.66
CA ALA A 462 -16.90 13.02 13.72
C ALA A 462 -17.29 14.12 14.73
N ALA A 463 -16.39 15.05 15.06
CA ALA A 463 -16.73 16.20 15.89
C ALA A 463 -17.80 17.09 15.23
N ILE A 464 -17.75 17.26 13.90
CA ILE A 464 -18.76 18.01 13.13
C ILE A 464 -20.12 17.31 13.17
N THR A 465 -20.16 15.97 13.23
CA THR A 465 -21.40 15.19 13.41
C THR A 465 -21.87 15.12 14.86
N GLY A 466 -21.20 15.82 15.79
CA GLY A 466 -21.61 15.87 17.19
C GLY A 466 -21.05 14.75 18.07
N ALA A 467 -20.01 14.04 17.62
CA ALA A 467 -19.31 13.07 18.45
C ALA A 467 -18.81 13.71 19.75
N SER A 468 -18.84 12.94 20.84
CA SER A 468 -18.45 13.46 22.16
C SER A 468 -16.97 13.85 22.21
N THR A 469 -16.62 14.83 23.06
CA THR A 469 -15.22 15.25 23.29
C THR A 469 -14.33 14.08 23.69
N LEU A 470 -14.88 13.10 24.42
CA LEU A 470 -14.15 11.90 24.83
C LEU A 470 -13.77 11.03 23.62
N VAL A 471 -14.71 10.82 22.70
CA VAL A 471 -14.48 10.04 21.46
C VAL A 471 -13.44 10.74 20.58
N VAL A 472 -13.62 12.03 20.32
CA VAL A 472 -12.67 12.83 19.53
C VAL A 472 -11.28 12.79 20.18
N GLY A 473 -11.21 13.00 21.49
CA GLY A 473 -9.96 12.95 22.26
C GLY A 473 -9.27 11.59 22.19
N ALA A 474 -10.02 10.49 22.37
CA ALA A 474 -9.50 9.12 22.30
C ALA A 474 -8.91 8.81 20.91
N VAL A 475 -9.58 9.23 19.84
CA VAL A 475 -9.11 9.03 18.46
C VAL A 475 -7.86 9.85 18.18
N VAL A 476 -7.79 11.10 18.66
CA VAL A 476 -6.58 11.94 18.54
C VAL A 476 -5.41 11.32 19.29
N VAL A 477 -5.62 10.76 20.49
CA VAL A 477 -4.57 10.03 21.20
C VAL A 477 -4.10 8.81 20.42
N CYS A 478 -5.01 8.03 19.85
CA CYS A 478 -4.66 6.91 18.98
C CYS A 478 -3.84 7.37 17.77
N ALA A 479 -4.18 8.52 17.17
CA ALA A 479 -3.42 9.11 16.08
C ALA A 479 -2.00 9.51 16.50
N ILE A 480 -1.84 10.14 17.68
CA ILE A 480 -0.53 10.51 18.23
C ILE A 480 0.33 9.28 18.48
N VAL A 481 -0.24 8.23 19.09
CA VAL A 481 0.47 6.97 19.34
C VAL A 481 0.88 6.30 18.03
N ALA A 482 -0.01 6.27 17.02
CA ALA A 482 0.32 5.71 15.72
C ALA A 482 1.44 6.48 15.01
N TRP A 483 1.39 7.82 15.06
CA TRP A 483 2.43 8.68 14.51
C TRP A 483 3.78 8.47 15.20
N ASP A 484 3.78 8.54 16.53
CA ASP A 484 4.98 8.45 17.35
C ASP A 484 5.64 7.07 17.23
N ALA A 485 4.86 5.98 17.36
CA ALA A 485 5.38 4.62 17.20
C ALA A 485 6.03 4.42 15.82
N SER A 486 5.41 4.97 14.76
CA SER A 486 5.93 4.86 13.40
C SER A 486 7.24 5.62 13.18
N LEU A 487 7.41 6.79 13.78
CA LEU A 487 8.62 7.60 13.66
C LEU A 487 9.75 7.06 14.55
N TYR A 488 9.43 6.78 15.80
CA TYR A 488 10.39 6.32 16.80
C TYR A 488 10.96 4.95 16.45
N GLY A 489 10.14 4.05 15.89
CA GLY A 489 10.62 2.74 15.46
C GLY A 489 11.71 2.80 14.38
N VAL A 490 11.63 3.80 13.50
CA VAL A 490 12.64 4.00 12.47
C VAL A 490 13.91 4.63 13.05
N SER A 491 13.80 5.63 13.92
CA SER A 491 14.98 6.28 14.52
C SER A 491 15.77 5.32 15.42
N VAL A 492 15.09 4.56 16.29
CA VAL A 492 15.75 3.65 17.23
C VAL A 492 16.47 2.51 16.54
N THR A 493 15.90 1.95 15.47
CA THR A 493 16.55 0.86 14.72
C THR A 493 17.77 1.32 13.94
N GLU A 494 17.80 2.59 13.51
CA GLU A 494 18.96 3.21 12.89
C GLU A 494 20.05 3.53 13.93
N GLU A 495 19.68 4.09 15.07
CA GLU A 495 20.62 4.53 16.11
C GLU A 495 21.24 3.38 16.91
N LEU A 496 20.44 2.39 17.32
CA LEU A 496 20.92 1.26 18.14
C LEU A 496 21.51 0.11 17.31
N GLY A 497 21.35 0.15 15.98
CA GLY A 497 21.78 -0.90 15.08
C GLY A 497 20.84 -2.12 15.07
N ARG A 498 20.95 -2.91 13.98
CA ARG A 498 19.97 -3.96 13.62
C ARG A 498 19.91 -5.16 14.58
N GLY A 499 20.88 -5.31 15.46
CA GLY A 499 20.99 -6.47 16.38
C GLY A 499 20.50 -6.20 17.80
N VAL A 500 20.16 -4.96 18.14
CA VAL A 500 19.76 -4.61 19.51
C VAL A 500 18.25 -4.81 19.66
N ASP A 501 17.85 -5.41 20.79
CA ASP A 501 16.44 -5.62 21.14
C ASP A 501 15.74 -4.28 21.40
N ALA A 502 15.24 -3.66 20.34
CA ALA A 502 14.50 -2.40 20.38
C ALA A 502 13.07 -2.54 20.93
N ARG A 503 12.62 -3.75 21.30
CA ARG A 503 11.23 -3.99 21.73
C ARG A 503 10.88 -3.23 23.00
N ARG A 504 11.74 -3.30 24.02
CA ARG A 504 11.47 -2.66 25.32
C ARG A 504 11.47 -1.13 25.21
N PRO A 505 12.47 -0.46 24.62
CA PRO A 505 12.43 0.99 24.43
C PRO A 505 11.23 1.45 23.62
N ALA A 506 10.89 0.73 22.54
CA ALA A 506 9.74 1.05 21.70
C ALA A 506 8.41 0.97 22.46
N LEU A 507 8.21 -0.07 23.27
CA LEU A 507 7.00 -0.21 24.08
C LEU A 507 6.93 0.85 25.17
N THR A 508 8.03 1.14 25.87
CA THR A 508 8.06 2.18 26.90
C THR A 508 7.73 3.55 26.32
N HIS A 509 8.27 3.88 25.15
CA HIS A 509 8.00 5.14 24.47
C HIS A 509 6.53 5.23 24.01
N ALA A 510 5.99 4.17 23.42
CA ALA A 510 4.58 4.09 23.03
C ALA A 510 3.62 4.23 24.22
N ILE A 511 3.92 3.58 25.35
CA ILE A 511 3.17 3.72 26.61
C ILE A 511 3.27 5.16 27.11
N GLY A 512 4.46 5.77 27.06
CA GLY A 512 4.66 7.18 27.39
C GLY A 512 3.78 8.10 26.54
N SER A 513 3.74 7.90 25.23
CA SER A 513 2.89 8.65 24.30
C SER A 513 1.40 8.46 24.58
N ALA A 514 0.97 7.24 24.92
CA ALA A 514 -0.41 6.98 25.33
C ALA A 514 -0.77 7.67 26.66
N LEU A 515 0.13 7.67 27.64
CA LEU A 515 -0.06 8.35 28.93
C LEU A 515 -0.16 9.87 28.75
N VAL A 516 0.74 10.48 27.95
CA VAL A 516 0.68 11.91 27.61
C VAL A 516 -0.65 12.24 26.93
N GLY A 517 -1.11 11.36 26.03
CA GLY A 517 -2.42 11.48 25.42
C GLY A 517 -3.57 11.44 26.44
N ALA A 518 -3.56 10.46 27.36
CA ALA A 518 -4.58 10.33 28.40
C ALA A 518 -4.64 11.55 29.33
N VAL A 519 -3.48 12.11 29.69
CA VAL A 519 -3.39 13.38 30.43
C VAL A 519 -3.99 14.53 29.61
N GLY A 520 -3.71 14.59 28.30
CA GLY A 520 -4.33 15.55 27.39
C GLY A 520 -5.86 15.45 27.35
N ILE A 521 -6.41 14.23 27.30
CA ILE A 521 -7.87 13.99 27.37
C ILE A 521 -8.42 14.47 28.71
N ALA A 522 -7.78 14.13 29.83
CA ALA A 522 -8.22 14.57 31.16
C ALA A 522 -8.24 16.09 31.28
N ILE A 523 -7.23 16.78 30.74
CA ILE A 523 -7.19 18.26 30.67
C ILE A 523 -8.33 18.78 29.79
N ALA A 524 -8.55 18.19 28.61
CA ALA A 524 -9.62 18.63 27.70
C ALA A 524 -11.01 18.47 28.33
N LEU A 525 -11.29 17.33 28.96
CA LEU A 525 -12.55 17.09 29.69
C LEU A 525 -12.69 18.05 30.88
N GLY A 526 -11.61 18.27 31.63
CA GLY A 526 -11.59 19.23 32.72
C GLY A 526 -11.87 20.67 32.25
N LEU A 527 -11.33 21.07 31.10
CA LEU A 527 -11.58 22.37 30.50
C LEU A 527 -13.01 22.53 29.98
N VAL A 528 -13.63 21.47 29.45
CA VAL A 528 -15.05 21.50 29.04
C VAL A 528 -15.96 21.66 30.25
N GLU A 529 -15.71 20.90 31.32
CA GLU A 529 -16.46 21.00 32.57
C GLU A 529 -16.26 22.39 33.23
N LEU A 530 -15.02 22.88 33.27
CA LEU A 530 -14.71 24.22 33.77
C LEU A 530 -15.37 25.29 32.88
N GLY A 531 -15.37 25.10 31.57
CA GLY A 531 -16.05 25.94 30.59
C GLY A 531 -17.54 26.02 30.86
N GLY A 532 -18.22 24.89 31.06
CA GLY A 532 -19.65 24.81 31.43
C GLY A 532 -19.98 25.50 32.75
N ARG A 533 -19.03 25.54 33.69
CA ARG A 533 -19.15 26.29 34.95
C ARG A 533 -18.84 27.78 34.81
N LEU A 534 -18.01 28.16 33.83
CA LEU A 534 -17.56 29.53 33.59
C LEU A 534 -18.35 30.25 32.47
N THR A 535 -19.27 29.56 31.80
CA THR A 535 -20.11 30.07 30.68
C THR A 535 -21.16 31.13 31.04
N VAL A 536 -20.88 31.97 32.05
CA VAL A 536 -21.53 33.28 32.21
C VAL A 536 -20.76 34.40 31.49
N ARG A 537 -19.59 34.15 30.87
CA ARG A 537 -18.94 35.15 29.98
C ARG A 537 -18.25 34.51 28.79
N SER A 538 -19.00 34.37 27.71
CA SER A 538 -18.63 33.75 26.43
C SER A 538 -17.65 34.61 25.61
N GLY A 539 -16.73 33.94 24.91
CA GLY A 539 -15.83 34.52 23.90
C GLY A 539 -14.36 34.54 24.33
N VAL A 540 -14.05 35.09 25.50
CA VAL A 540 -12.66 35.33 25.92
C VAL A 540 -11.91 34.03 26.24
N THR A 541 -12.57 33.02 26.81
CA THR A 541 -11.94 31.75 27.17
C THR A 541 -11.53 30.91 25.96
N VAL A 542 -12.37 30.88 24.91
CA VAL A 542 -12.07 30.19 23.65
C VAL A 542 -10.90 30.86 22.94
N VAL A 543 -10.89 32.19 22.88
CA VAL A 543 -9.79 32.97 22.28
C VAL A 543 -8.48 32.77 23.06
N ILE A 544 -8.51 32.77 24.39
CA ILE A 544 -7.32 32.51 25.21
C ILE A 544 -6.82 31.07 25.01
N ALA A 545 -7.70 30.07 24.98
CA ALA A 545 -7.31 28.68 24.73
C ALA A 545 -6.66 28.51 23.35
N LEU A 546 -7.20 29.16 22.31
CA LEU A 546 -6.62 29.18 20.97
C LEU A 546 -5.28 29.90 20.92
N ILE A 547 -5.14 31.04 21.62
CA ILE A 547 -3.88 31.78 21.72
C ILE A 547 -2.82 30.93 22.43
N VAL A 548 -3.16 30.26 23.53
CA VAL A 548 -2.22 29.40 24.28
C VAL A 548 -1.80 28.21 23.42
N ALA A 549 -2.73 27.57 22.70
CA ALA A 549 -2.42 26.48 21.79
C ALA A 549 -1.52 26.93 20.62
N LEU A 550 -1.81 28.09 20.01
CA LEU A 550 -0.98 28.71 18.98
C LEU A 550 0.41 29.07 19.52
N LEU A 551 0.51 29.63 20.73
CA LEU A 551 1.79 29.96 21.35
C LEU A 551 2.61 28.70 21.62
N ALA A 552 1.99 27.64 22.16
CA ALA A 552 2.64 26.37 22.41
C ALA A 552 3.15 25.75 21.11
N MET A 553 2.33 25.75 20.05
CA MET A 553 2.73 25.28 18.73
C MET A 553 3.87 26.11 18.15
N PHE A 554 3.83 27.44 18.29
CA PHE A 554 4.88 28.34 17.82
C PHE A 554 6.20 28.13 18.58
N ILE A 555 6.15 27.90 19.90
CA ILE A 555 7.32 27.60 20.73
C ILE A 555 7.95 26.27 20.29
N VAL A 556 7.15 25.24 20.07
CA VAL A 556 7.63 23.93 19.61
C VAL A 556 8.25 24.04 18.21
N LEU A 557 7.60 24.74 17.28
CA LEU A 557 8.12 24.98 15.93
C LEU A 557 9.43 25.76 15.97
N LYS A 558 9.53 26.82 16.78
CA LYS A 558 10.76 27.59 16.96
C LYS A 558 11.89 26.73 17.52
N ARG A 559 11.63 25.94 18.57
CA ARG A 559 12.63 25.03 19.15
C ARG A 559 13.14 24.02 18.11
N ARG A 560 12.23 23.48 17.29
CA ARG A 560 12.58 22.50 16.25
C ARG A 560 13.38 23.12 15.10
N ALA A 561 13.06 24.34 14.71
CA ALA A 561 13.81 25.10 13.72
C ALA A 561 15.24 25.40 14.21
N VAL A 562 15.39 25.81 15.47
CA VAL A 562 16.71 26.07 16.09
C VAL A 562 17.55 24.79 16.17
N ALA A 563 16.96 23.66 16.61
CA ALA A 563 17.65 22.38 16.66
C ALA A 563 18.06 21.86 15.27
N SER A 564 17.25 22.14 14.24
CA SER A 564 17.58 21.75 12.87
C SER A 564 18.74 22.59 12.30
N ALA A 565 18.78 23.89 12.62
CA ALA A 565 19.86 24.78 12.22
C ALA A 565 21.18 24.47 12.95
N SER A 566 21.13 24.06 14.22
CA SER A 566 22.34 23.64 14.96
C SER A 566 22.91 22.34 14.39
N ASN A 567 22.05 21.39 14.03
CA ASN A 567 22.48 20.10 13.49
C ASN A 567 22.98 20.20 12.04
N SER A 568 22.40 21.08 11.21
CA SER A 568 22.92 21.31 9.86
C SER A 568 24.32 21.91 9.90
N SER A 569 24.53 22.92 10.75
CA SER A 569 25.81 23.59 10.92
C SER A 569 26.89 22.64 11.46
N ALA A 570 26.56 21.81 12.45
CA ALA A 570 27.49 20.80 12.97
C ALA A 570 27.85 19.73 11.92
N SER A 571 26.87 19.29 11.11
CA SER A 571 27.12 18.30 10.04
C SER A 571 27.90 18.88 8.85
N GLU A 572 27.77 20.18 8.61
CA GLU A 572 28.52 20.87 7.56
C GLU A 572 29.97 21.08 8.00
N ILE A 573 30.18 21.45 9.27
CA ILE A 573 31.52 21.57 9.88
C ILE A 573 32.23 20.20 9.92
N SER A 574 31.52 19.11 10.27
CA SER A 574 32.16 17.78 10.32
C SER A 574 32.59 17.27 8.95
N ARG A 575 32.00 17.78 7.85
CA ARG A 575 32.37 17.45 6.47
C ARG A 575 33.47 18.35 5.88
N LEU A 576 33.87 19.40 6.59
CA LEU A 576 34.97 20.22 6.13
C LEU A 576 36.26 19.40 6.14
N PRO A 577 37.08 19.51 5.08
CA PRO A 577 38.36 18.81 5.02
C PRO A 577 39.28 19.31 6.13
N VAL A 578 40.06 18.41 6.72
CA VAL A 578 41.11 18.76 7.68
C VAL A 578 42.12 19.65 6.97
N ALA A 579 42.12 20.96 7.23
CA ALA A 579 43.03 21.92 6.62
C ALA A 579 43.59 22.87 7.69
N ALA A 580 44.74 23.48 7.43
CA ALA A 580 45.29 24.44 8.38
C ALA A 580 44.34 25.64 8.53
N GLY A 581 44.03 25.98 9.78
CA GLY A 581 43.06 27.03 10.11
C GLY A 581 41.61 26.57 10.18
N THR A 582 41.25 25.33 9.82
CA THR A 582 39.89 24.80 10.04
C THR A 582 39.70 24.20 11.42
N MET A 583 40.79 23.81 12.10
CA MET A 583 40.80 23.35 13.49
C MET A 583 41.67 24.29 14.33
N PRO A 584 41.13 24.92 15.40
CA PRO A 584 41.90 25.79 16.27
C PRO A 584 43.06 25.03 16.91
N GLY A 585 44.27 25.58 16.84
CA GLY A 585 45.46 24.99 17.48
C GLY A 585 46.19 23.94 16.65
N VAL A 586 45.66 23.50 15.50
CA VAL A 586 46.34 22.51 14.64
C VAL A 586 47.14 23.21 13.55
N ASN A 587 48.46 22.97 13.51
CA ASN A 587 49.37 23.56 12.53
C ASN A 587 49.39 22.78 11.19
N HIS A 588 50.10 23.30 10.19
CA HIS A 588 50.16 22.68 8.86
C HIS A 588 50.80 21.28 8.83
N GLU A 589 51.75 21.00 9.73
CA GLU A 589 52.46 19.72 9.79
C GLU A 589 51.57 18.64 10.41
N GLU A 590 50.85 18.99 11.48
CA GLU A 590 49.86 18.12 12.14
C GLU A 590 48.66 17.81 11.24
N VAL A 591 48.19 18.77 10.45
CA VAL A 591 47.17 18.53 9.42
C VAL A 591 47.63 17.51 8.39
N ARG A 592 48.91 17.56 8.00
CA ARG A 592 49.49 16.60 7.05
C ARG A 592 49.63 15.21 7.71
N ALA A 593 50.02 15.16 8.98
CA ALA A 593 50.08 13.93 9.77
C ALA A 593 48.70 13.27 9.90
N LEU A 594 47.67 14.03 10.30
CA LEU A 594 46.28 13.59 10.39
C LEU A 594 45.76 13.03 9.06
N ARG A 595 45.98 13.72 7.94
CA ARG A 595 45.59 13.22 6.62
C ARG A 595 46.36 11.96 6.24
N SER A 596 47.65 11.87 6.57
CA SER A 596 48.46 10.68 6.27
C SER A 596 48.02 9.45 7.08
N ALA A 597 47.45 9.68 8.27
CA ALA A 597 46.83 8.65 9.10
C ALA A 597 45.39 8.30 8.70
N GLY A 598 44.84 8.93 7.66
CA GLY A 598 43.50 8.63 7.12
C GLY A 598 42.37 9.50 7.67
N PHE A 599 42.66 10.54 8.46
CA PHE A 599 41.67 11.51 8.91
C PHE A 599 41.49 12.61 7.85
N GLU A 600 40.48 12.44 6.98
CA GLU A 600 40.24 13.36 5.85
C GLU A 600 39.37 14.57 6.25
N THR A 601 38.49 14.40 7.23
CA THR A 601 37.50 15.39 7.66
C THR A 601 37.56 15.70 9.15
N ILE A 602 37.04 16.87 9.54
CA ILE A 602 36.94 17.25 10.97
C ILE A 602 36.10 16.21 11.75
N GLY A 603 35.10 15.61 11.11
CA GLY A 603 34.29 14.53 11.68
C GLY A 603 35.10 13.27 12.02
N ASP A 604 36.10 12.93 11.21
CA ASP A 604 36.98 11.79 11.47
C ASP A 604 37.85 12.06 12.71
N VAL A 605 38.39 13.28 12.83
CA VAL A 605 39.15 13.71 14.02
C VAL A 605 38.26 13.80 15.26
N GLN A 606 36.99 14.22 15.11
CA GLN A 606 36.01 14.30 16.19
C GLN A 606 35.60 12.94 16.75
N THR A 607 35.62 11.91 15.91
CA THR A 607 35.23 10.55 16.30
C THR A 607 36.41 9.70 16.73
N ALA A 608 37.63 10.15 16.43
CA ALA A 608 38.86 9.51 16.86
C ALA A 608 39.02 9.53 18.38
N THR A 609 39.36 8.38 18.93
CA THR A 609 39.71 8.26 20.34
C THR A 609 41.05 8.95 20.63
N ARG A 610 41.26 9.34 21.88
CA ARG A 610 42.56 9.89 22.33
C ARG A 610 43.73 8.96 22.00
N ALA A 611 43.51 7.66 22.06
CA ALA A 611 44.53 6.66 21.70
C ALA A 611 44.85 6.67 20.20
N GLU A 612 43.83 6.72 19.34
CA GLU A 612 44.01 6.79 17.89
C GLU A 612 44.72 8.08 17.46
N LEU A 613 44.41 9.22 18.09
CA LEU A 613 45.09 10.49 17.82
C LEU A 613 46.53 10.53 18.36
N ALA A 614 46.80 9.88 19.50
CA ALA A 614 48.14 9.78 20.07
C ALA A 614 49.08 8.86 19.27
N ASP A 615 48.53 7.97 18.46
CA ASP A 615 49.28 7.04 17.59
C ASP A 615 49.65 7.68 16.23
N VAL A 616 49.18 8.90 15.94
CA VAL A 616 49.52 9.62 14.72
C VAL A 616 50.90 10.27 14.85
N ASP A 617 51.89 9.74 14.13
CA ASP A 617 53.23 10.30 14.06
C ASP A 617 53.22 11.77 13.62
N GLY A 618 53.68 12.66 14.51
CA GLY A 618 53.77 14.11 14.25
C GLY A 618 52.67 14.95 14.91
N LEU A 619 51.76 14.35 15.67
CA LEU A 619 50.87 15.07 16.59
C LEU A 619 51.53 15.17 17.97
N ASP A 620 51.65 16.39 18.50
CA ASP A 620 52.13 16.57 19.88
C ASP A 620 51.02 16.27 20.91
N GLY A 621 51.44 15.96 22.14
CA GLY A 621 50.50 15.62 23.20
C GLY A 621 49.54 16.76 23.56
N GLU A 622 49.97 18.01 23.37
CA GLU A 622 49.16 19.20 23.63
C GLU A 622 48.04 19.35 22.59
N THR A 623 48.31 19.08 21.31
CA THR A 623 47.31 19.08 20.23
C THR A 623 46.34 17.93 20.37
N VAL A 624 46.79 16.75 20.79
CA VAL A 624 45.89 15.63 21.11
C VAL A 624 44.96 15.99 22.29
N GLU A 625 45.49 16.64 23.33
CA GLU A 625 44.66 17.14 24.43
C GLU A 625 43.75 18.30 24.02
N ALA A 626 44.18 19.19 23.13
CA ALA A 626 43.35 20.28 22.62
C ALA A 626 42.18 19.74 21.78
N LEU A 627 42.45 18.80 20.86
CA LEU A 627 41.45 18.17 20.01
C LEU A 627 40.44 17.34 20.81
N THR A 628 40.89 16.60 21.82
CA THR A 628 39.99 15.78 22.66
C THR A 628 39.31 16.59 23.76
N GLY A 629 39.96 17.63 24.29
CA GLY A 629 39.51 18.46 25.41
C GLY A 629 38.52 19.57 25.04
N THR A 630 38.73 20.26 23.91
CA THR A 630 37.77 21.28 23.43
C THR A 630 36.45 20.65 22.96
N MET A 631 36.47 19.39 22.54
CA MET A 631 35.28 18.66 22.11
C MET A 631 34.39 18.20 23.27
N SER A 632 34.96 17.94 24.46
CA SER A 632 34.18 17.63 25.66
C SER A 632 33.43 18.85 26.23
N THR A 633 33.91 20.07 25.96
CA THR A 633 33.34 21.33 26.50
C THR A 633 32.38 22.03 25.51
N ALA A 634 32.56 21.84 24.20
CA ALA A 634 31.62 22.34 23.20
C ALA A 634 30.22 21.68 23.28
N GLY A 635 30.13 20.45 23.79
CA GLY A 635 28.85 19.75 24.01
C GLY A 635 28.05 20.22 25.24
N THR A 636 28.67 20.91 26.19
CA THR A 636 28.05 21.28 27.48
C THR A 636 27.77 22.77 27.66
N THR A 637 28.35 23.66 26.83
CA THR A 637 28.34 25.11 27.10
C THR A 637 27.38 25.93 26.22
N SER A 638 26.47 25.30 25.46
CA SER A 638 25.47 26.04 24.65
C SER A 638 24.23 26.54 25.44
N GLY A 639 24.24 26.46 26.77
CA GLY A 639 23.05 26.68 27.61
C GLY A 639 23.00 27.94 28.48
N ASN A 640 24.10 28.69 28.69
CA ASN A 640 24.15 29.58 29.86
C ASN A 640 24.72 30.99 29.69
N ASN A 641 24.92 31.50 28.46
CA ASN A 641 25.63 32.78 28.27
C ASN A 641 24.76 34.02 27.98
N ASP A 642 23.44 33.96 28.09
CA ASP A 642 22.55 35.09 27.73
C ASP A 642 22.20 36.05 28.87
N SER A 643 22.70 35.86 30.10
CA SER A 643 22.25 36.67 31.26
C SER A 643 23.25 37.68 31.83
N ASN A 644 24.48 37.80 31.31
CA ASN A 644 25.51 38.62 31.98
C ASN A 644 25.87 39.96 31.30
N ASP A 645 25.32 40.25 30.12
CA ASP A 645 25.69 41.47 29.36
C ASP A 645 24.78 42.69 29.58
N GLN A 646 23.70 42.57 30.36
CA GLN A 646 22.82 43.71 30.67
C GLN A 646 23.25 44.57 31.87
N HIS A 647 24.20 44.13 32.70
CA HIS A 647 24.53 44.89 33.93
C HIS A 647 25.64 45.95 33.78
N LYS A 648 26.33 46.03 32.64
CA LYS A 648 27.47 46.96 32.43
C LYS A 648 27.18 48.24 31.64
N ARG A 649 25.93 48.48 31.19
CA ARG A 649 25.55 49.70 30.43
C ARG A 649 24.69 50.72 31.19
N ARG A 650 24.75 50.73 32.52
CA ARG A 650 24.10 51.77 33.36
C ARG A 650 25.09 52.39 34.36
N THR A 651 26.16 52.96 33.87
CA THR A 651 26.94 54.01 34.54
C THR A 651 27.85 54.68 33.52
N GLN A 652 27.28 55.58 32.73
CA GLN A 652 27.95 56.76 32.17
C GLN A 652 26.88 57.76 31.73
#